data_AF-A0A8B7ZHM8-F1
#
_entry.id   AF-A0A8B7ZHM8-F1
#
_cell.length_a   1.000
_cell.length_b   1.000
_cell.length_c   1.000
_cell.angle_alpha   90.00
_cell.angle_beta   90.00
_cell.angle_gamma   90.00
#
_symmetry.space_group_name_H-M   'P 1'
#
loop_
_entity.id
_entity.type
_entity.pdbx_description
1 polymer ?
#
loop_
_entity_poly.entity_id
_entity_poly.type
_entity_poly.pdbx_seq_one_letter_code
_entity_poly.pdbx_strand_id
1 'polypeptide(L)'
;MMHLVSTATCELGSQLALTSHIGTDATLHLPGVGITMTKSVTVQGTLNTDPNTQLTFGGHVGSKLTMVPHLSSMQTLSLRELTIKSNAKLDLQESSTVGNCGYTLDVSVPDRTLTMQRPSELKVACPVTIDVASLVLDSAEFDTKSSSSGSFTGTSSVRTPALTITGDVLTGRIDLLDCSDLDVQSTGNMTMTLDDPRELKADTMNVDGALTSTTPIAVYTSRLTVSQGGSFTWPGSSGSLLESNTAFIDGYFRPGSSVSLGNGLPSFTIGVNGDVSLKLDGPFRTDSFEVLGKMVVTHPVVFQGAVNQLVNRFTVVSGGQLVLNSNNSQLGPSELHANYVTINGTVEAGLLNIGIGWDDLQVGSAGKFTFDPDEDFAINVVYISGVVESLKHVVIHGRSQTVVAVFQTTAGSSVTFDLGRFYNVSGELNHTQLRVQDFTVGGYLKANELSIPNEFNQLTVEQTGELQMTAVGPLLIHNIQVDGTLRVTNPIIVTGTTYDRARSLNIGATGEVFLDEDGRSSSEWTNVSYIGVHSVTIAGRFYAGLFSNIYPTTFGWDSLHMSGNSEFRFEPADDFACDSIVFVEGPTMESFTPVVLRGSTYQLIQQLTISHPGALLLDTNEGNKNVWRNISSEVHAEIVTVDGTFHAGLVYIGVGWKTLGVGGQGLFTLQSTDFPVNNMTINSPSGRMEVLTPLNIHGREQSHVYDMIVESGATLTLDTGNYAGTELTNNSYSTVLADYVTIGGNFLANKLSISSYVIAIHGLLSFYASTPEEFDTLTISSGGQVQVNNPATFLGRSSNRTDTIEIEGRMKLHSAISNHNNHLWPSNQSSVFHLDHLNVSGTLEGGALSVGSGWQTLLVGDLGTVTFQPEGTYRIDDVVIAGHVTAFTAMPTTAPLISDNLRIYSTAVFDIDFRGPPGETGEGATNSTLLVNNIHITDGTLQAGSLWIEADDITVGNGGVLTVVGGGHLSDQGPVGKLL
;
A
#
# COMPACT_ATOMS: atom_id res chain seq x y z
N MET A 1 -85.38 -2.07 -42.10
CA MET A 1 -85.12 -3.39 -41.50
C MET A 1 -85.63 -4.43 -42.48
N MET A 2 -84.85 -5.44 -42.83
CA MET A 2 -85.21 -6.50 -43.78
C MET A 2 -85.43 -7.80 -42.99
N HIS A 3 -86.57 -8.47 -43.15
CA HIS A 3 -86.81 -9.80 -42.61
C HIS A 3 -87.06 -10.76 -43.76
N LEU A 4 -86.16 -11.70 -43.98
CA LEU A 4 -86.39 -12.84 -44.86
C LEU A 4 -87.00 -13.96 -44.02
N VAL A 5 -88.27 -14.28 -44.29
CA VAL A 5 -89.01 -15.37 -43.64
C VAL A 5 -89.47 -16.38 -44.69
N SER A 6 -89.11 -17.65 -44.48
CA SER A 6 -89.43 -18.86 -45.27
C SER A 6 -88.93 -18.92 -46.73
N THR A 7 -88.17 -19.98 -47.09
CA THR A 7 -87.75 -20.48 -48.43
C THR A 7 -87.13 -19.49 -49.44
N ALA A 8 -87.06 -18.20 -49.13
CA ALA A 8 -86.56 -17.19 -50.04
C ALA A 8 -85.02 -17.19 -50.08
N THR A 9 -84.48 -17.13 -51.30
CA THR A 9 -83.06 -16.85 -51.55
C THR A 9 -82.92 -15.38 -51.92
N CYS A 10 -82.16 -14.62 -51.14
CA CYS A 10 -81.81 -13.24 -51.44
C CYS A 10 -80.37 -13.21 -51.93
N GLU A 11 -80.16 -12.87 -53.20
CA GLU A 11 -78.85 -12.66 -53.78
C GLU A 11 -78.43 -11.20 -53.62
N LEU A 12 -77.28 -10.96 -52.99
CA LEU A 12 -76.80 -9.61 -52.67
C LEU A 12 -75.90 -9.07 -53.78
N GLY A 13 -76.28 -7.98 -54.44
CA GLY A 13 -75.48 -7.40 -55.52
C GLY A 13 -74.10 -6.88 -55.10
N SER A 14 -74.05 -5.84 -54.26
CA SER A 14 -72.77 -5.25 -53.81
C SER A 14 -72.83 -4.61 -52.41
N GLN A 15 -74.01 -4.25 -51.91
CA GLN A 15 -74.14 -3.64 -50.59
C GLN A 15 -75.46 -4.00 -49.89
N LEU A 16 -75.38 -4.36 -48.60
CA LEU A 16 -76.52 -4.51 -47.69
C LEU A 16 -76.47 -3.43 -46.60
N ALA A 17 -77.31 -2.40 -46.74
CA ALA A 17 -77.32 -1.24 -45.83
C ALA A 17 -78.47 -1.21 -44.81
N LEU A 18 -79.17 -2.33 -44.62
CA LEU A 18 -80.31 -2.48 -43.72
C LEU A 18 -80.02 -3.49 -42.61
N THR A 19 -80.51 -3.23 -41.40
CA THR A 19 -80.57 -4.27 -40.35
C THR A 19 -81.42 -5.42 -40.87
N SER A 20 -80.86 -6.63 -40.89
CA SER A 20 -81.44 -7.77 -41.60
C SER A 20 -81.54 -8.99 -40.72
N HIS A 21 -82.62 -9.76 -40.84
CA HIS A 21 -82.80 -11.04 -40.18
C HIS A 21 -83.19 -12.09 -41.22
N ILE A 22 -82.37 -13.12 -41.37
CA ILE A 22 -82.57 -14.25 -42.28
C ILE A 22 -83.07 -15.41 -41.43
N GLY A 23 -84.36 -15.72 -41.55
CA GLY A 23 -85.00 -16.80 -40.80
C GLY A 23 -84.45 -18.18 -41.16
N THR A 24 -84.80 -19.17 -40.35
CA THR A 24 -84.29 -20.55 -40.32
C THR A 24 -84.28 -21.29 -41.67
N ASP A 25 -85.23 -21.00 -42.56
CA ASP A 25 -85.37 -21.65 -43.87
C ASP A 25 -85.04 -20.72 -45.06
N ALA A 26 -84.43 -19.55 -44.81
CA ALA A 26 -84.06 -18.59 -45.84
C ALA A 26 -82.56 -18.66 -46.18
N THR A 27 -82.20 -18.29 -47.41
CA THR A 27 -80.81 -18.24 -47.86
C THR A 27 -80.41 -16.80 -48.20
N LEU A 28 -79.30 -16.32 -47.65
CA LEU A 28 -78.62 -15.12 -48.12
C LEU A 28 -77.44 -15.57 -48.99
N HIS A 29 -77.49 -15.29 -50.29
CA HIS A 29 -76.44 -15.64 -51.23
C HIS A 29 -75.56 -14.43 -51.54
N LEU A 30 -74.24 -14.63 -51.47
CA LEU A 30 -73.20 -13.63 -51.70
C LEU A 30 -72.42 -14.00 -52.99
N PRO A 31 -72.79 -13.45 -54.15
CA PRO A 31 -72.36 -13.92 -55.48
C PRO A 31 -71.02 -13.33 -55.98
N GLY A 32 -70.08 -12.95 -55.10
CA GLY A 32 -68.73 -12.55 -55.54
C GLY A 32 -68.09 -11.33 -54.86
N VAL A 33 -67.38 -10.52 -55.65
CA VAL A 33 -66.35 -9.56 -55.22
C VAL A 33 -66.97 -8.23 -54.76
N GLY A 34 -66.46 -7.63 -53.68
CA GLY A 34 -66.80 -6.28 -53.22
C GLY A 34 -68.11 -6.14 -52.43
N ILE A 35 -68.58 -7.22 -51.79
CA ILE A 35 -69.84 -7.21 -51.04
C ILE A 35 -69.66 -6.49 -49.71
N THR A 36 -70.42 -5.41 -49.47
CA THR A 36 -70.36 -4.63 -48.22
C THR A 36 -71.65 -4.71 -47.41
N MET A 37 -71.62 -5.19 -46.17
CA MET A 37 -72.75 -5.18 -45.24
C MET A 37 -72.55 -4.08 -44.19
N THR A 38 -73.31 -2.98 -44.21
CA THR A 38 -73.05 -1.82 -43.33
C THR A 38 -73.87 -1.75 -42.04
N LYS A 39 -74.85 -2.64 -41.85
CA LYS A 39 -75.69 -2.75 -40.63
C LYS A 39 -75.77 -4.19 -40.15
N SER A 40 -76.32 -4.39 -38.94
CA SER A 40 -76.42 -5.72 -38.32
C SER A 40 -77.24 -6.71 -39.14
N VAL A 41 -76.72 -7.93 -39.32
CA VAL A 41 -77.36 -9.04 -40.03
C VAL A 41 -77.40 -10.24 -39.08
N THR A 42 -78.57 -10.83 -38.84
CA THR A 42 -78.68 -12.10 -38.12
C THR A 42 -79.09 -13.17 -39.11
N VAL A 43 -78.29 -14.22 -39.24
CA VAL A 43 -78.56 -15.37 -40.10
C VAL A 43 -78.87 -16.58 -39.23
N GLN A 44 -80.13 -17.00 -39.21
CA GLN A 44 -80.57 -18.28 -38.63
C GLN A 44 -80.69 -19.38 -39.69
N GLY A 45 -80.83 -18.99 -40.97
CA GLY A 45 -80.85 -19.89 -42.13
C GLY A 45 -79.48 -20.13 -42.76
N THR A 46 -79.41 -20.17 -44.09
CA THR A 46 -78.17 -20.45 -44.84
C THR A 46 -77.50 -19.17 -45.33
N LEU A 47 -76.18 -19.04 -45.13
CA LEU A 47 -75.36 -18.03 -45.78
C LEU A 47 -74.52 -18.72 -46.86
N ASN A 48 -74.87 -18.53 -48.12
CA ASN A 48 -74.20 -19.19 -49.25
C ASN A 48 -73.21 -18.22 -49.91
N THR A 49 -71.93 -18.59 -50.00
CA THR A 49 -70.87 -17.76 -50.59
C THR A 49 -70.26 -18.44 -51.80
N ASP A 50 -69.96 -17.67 -52.85
CA ASP A 50 -69.13 -18.16 -53.94
C ASP A 50 -67.66 -18.21 -53.51
N PRO A 51 -66.83 -19.10 -54.10
CA PRO A 51 -65.42 -19.19 -53.78
C PRO A 51 -64.68 -17.85 -53.90
N ASN A 52 -65.06 -16.92 -54.77
CA ASN A 52 -64.39 -15.62 -54.95
C ASN A 52 -64.97 -14.48 -54.11
N THR A 53 -65.84 -14.77 -53.14
CA THR A 53 -66.57 -13.76 -52.37
C THR A 53 -65.63 -12.88 -51.55
N GLN A 54 -65.65 -11.56 -51.76
CA GLN A 54 -65.00 -10.61 -50.85
C GLN A 54 -66.09 -9.93 -50.02
N LEU A 55 -66.11 -10.20 -48.72
CA LEU A 55 -67.09 -9.68 -47.79
C LEU A 55 -66.45 -8.63 -46.88
N THR A 56 -66.95 -7.41 -46.96
CA THR A 56 -66.66 -6.34 -46.01
C THR A 56 -67.87 -6.11 -45.12
N PHE A 57 -67.76 -6.36 -43.82
CA PHE A 57 -68.84 -6.22 -42.85
C PHE A 57 -68.58 -5.07 -41.88
N GLY A 58 -69.54 -4.15 -41.70
CA GLY A 58 -69.50 -2.99 -40.81
C GLY A 58 -69.53 -1.62 -41.52
N GLY A 59 -69.34 -0.53 -40.77
CA GLY A 59 -69.46 0.85 -41.27
C GLY A 59 -70.44 1.73 -40.50
N HIS A 60 -71.24 1.14 -39.61
CA HIS A 60 -71.99 1.82 -38.56
C HIS A 60 -71.59 1.28 -37.18
N VAL A 61 -71.54 2.15 -36.17
CA VAL A 61 -71.22 1.78 -34.78
C VAL A 61 -72.21 0.71 -34.28
N GLY A 62 -71.69 -0.43 -33.81
CA GLY A 62 -72.49 -1.53 -33.26
C GLY A 62 -73.07 -2.50 -34.29
N SER A 63 -72.55 -2.52 -35.52
CA SER A 63 -72.99 -3.48 -36.54
C SER A 63 -72.63 -4.91 -36.14
N LYS A 64 -73.59 -5.82 -36.10
CA LYS A 64 -73.37 -7.23 -35.74
C LYS A 64 -73.81 -8.22 -36.82
N LEU A 65 -72.91 -9.06 -37.35
CA LEU A 65 -73.22 -10.23 -38.16
C LEU A 65 -73.29 -11.43 -37.22
N THR A 66 -74.51 -11.84 -36.85
CA THR A 66 -74.72 -13.02 -35.99
C THR A 66 -75.13 -14.20 -36.83
N MET A 67 -74.48 -15.33 -36.68
CA MET A 67 -74.84 -16.58 -37.33
C MET A 67 -75.25 -17.58 -36.26
N VAL A 68 -76.48 -18.08 -36.35
CA VAL A 68 -77.07 -19.02 -35.38
C VAL A 68 -77.53 -20.27 -36.13
N PRO A 69 -76.85 -21.41 -35.96
CA PRO A 69 -77.14 -22.58 -36.81
C PRO A 69 -78.42 -23.28 -36.38
N HIS A 70 -79.36 -23.43 -37.31
CA HIS A 70 -80.65 -24.10 -37.10
C HIS A 70 -80.68 -25.58 -37.54
N LEU A 71 -79.64 -26.09 -38.25
CA LEU A 71 -79.63 -27.43 -38.85
C LEU A 71 -78.50 -28.33 -38.29
N SER A 72 -78.71 -29.64 -38.35
CA SER A 72 -77.74 -30.67 -37.94
C SER A 72 -76.57 -30.87 -38.91
N SER A 73 -76.46 -30.06 -39.98
CA SER A 73 -75.40 -30.12 -41.00
C SER A 73 -74.45 -28.92 -40.90
N MET A 74 -73.13 -29.17 -40.89
CA MET A 74 -72.11 -28.12 -40.98
C MET A 74 -72.25 -27.29 -42.27
N GLN A 75 -72.18 -25.96 -42.15
CA GLN A 75 -72.06 -25.06 -43.30
C GLN A 75 -70.67 -24.42 -43.36
N THR A 76 -69.98 -24.64 -44.48
CA THR A 76 -68.67 -24.03 -44.74
C THR A 76 -68.84 -22.69 -45.46
N LEU A 77 -68.31 -21.63 -44.89
CA LEU A 77 -68.28 -20.29 -45.50
C LEU A 77 -66.96 -20.11 -46.25
N SER A 78 -66.96 -20.39 -47.55
CA SER A 78 -65.79 -20.19 -48.42
C SER A 78 -65.68 -18.74 -48.88
N LEU A 79 -64.71 -17.98 -48.36
CA LEU A 79 -64.51 -16.56 -48.68
C LEU A 79 -63.14 -16.29 -49.31
N ARG A 80 -63.06 -15.31 -50.23
CA ARG A 80 -61.81 -14.75 -50.78
C ARG A 80 -61.17 -13.73 -49.87
N GLU A 81 -61.98 -12.88 -49.29
CA GLU A 81 -61.53 -11.86 -48.37
C GLU A 81 -62.63 -11.62 -47.38
N LEU A 82 -62.28 -11.51 -46.11
CA LEU A 82 -63.20 -11.10 -45.06
C LEU A 82 -62.61 -9.88 -44.35
N THR A 83 -63.25 -8.72 -44.52
CA THR A 83 -62.92 -7.51 -43.78
C THR A 83 -64.00 -7.22 -42.75
N ILE A 84 -63.68 -7.25 -41.47
CA ILE A 84 -64.56 -6.77 -40.40
C ILE A 84 -64.16 -5.32 -40.10
N LYS A 85 -65.04 -4.36 -40.38
CA LYS A 85 -64.79 -2.93 -40.16
C LYS A 85 -64.85 -2.56 -38.67
N SER A 86 -64.35 -1.37 -38.35
CA SER A 86 -64.35 -0.85 -36.99
C SER A 86 -65.75 -0.77 -36.39
N ASN A 87 -65.83 -1.10 -35.10
CA ASN A 87 -67.02 -1.26 -34.27
C ASN A 87 -68.02 -2.32 -34.76
N ALA A 88 -67.55 -3.31 -35.52
CA ALA A 88 -68.36 -4.40 -36.03
C ALA A 88 -68.03 -5.73 -35.34
N LYS A 89 -69.05 -6.59 -35.19
CA LYS A 89 -68.94 -7.90 -34.54
C LYS A 89 -69.41 -9.03 -35.46
N LEU A 90 -68.57 -10.02 -35.72
CA LEU A 90 -68.95 -11.33 -36.24
C LEU A 90 -69.14 -12.29 -35.06
N ASP A 91 -70.34 -12.83 -34.90
CA ASP A 91 -70.72 -13.71 -33.78
C ASP A 91 -71.26 -15.03 -34.34
N LEU A 92 -70.42 -16.06 -34.35
CA LEU A 92 -70.74 -17.44 -34.74
C LEU A 92 -71.17 -18.20 -33.49
N GLN A 93 -72.48 -18.41 -33.33
CA GLN A 93 -73.05 -19.03 -32.13
C GLN A 93 -73.19 -20.55 -32.26
N GLU A 94 -73.25 -21.25 -31.12
CA GLU A 94 -73.60 -22.67 -31.04
C GLU A 94 -75.04 -22.93 -31.50
N SER A 95 -75.30 -24.14 -32.00
CA SER A 95 -76.67 -24.59 -32.31
C SER A 95 -77.45 -24.82 -31.02
N SER A 96 -78.79 -24.76 -31.09
CA SER A 96 -79.67 -25.21 -30.00
C SER A 96 -79.57 -26.71 -29.69
N THR A 97 -78.96 -27.51 -30.57
CA THR A 97 -78.61 -28.91 -30.31
C THR A 97 -77.20 -29.02 -29.70
N VAL A 98 -77.13 -29.57 -28.48
CA VAL A 98 -75.88 -29.87 -27.78
C VAL A 98 -74.98 -30.75 -28.67
N GLY A 99 -73.72 -30.37 -28.86
CA GLY A 99 -72.73 -31.19 -29.57
C GLY A 99 -72.59 -30.93 -31.07
N ASN A 100 -73.27 -29.93 -31.67
CA ASN A 100 -73.13 -29.63 -33.10
C ASN A 100 -72.78 -28.17 -33.41
N CYS A 101 -71.67 -27.98 -34.13
CA CYS A 101 -71.18 -26.69 -34.61
C CYS A 101 -71.64 -26.48 -36.04
N GLY A 102 -72.67 -25.66 -36.26
CA GLY A 102 -73.30 -25.57 -37.58
C GLY A 102 -72.59 -24.68 -38.61
N TYR A 103 -71.42 -24.08 -38.30
CA TYR A 103 -70.65 -23.26 -39.25
C TYR A 103 -69.14 -23.48 -39.15
N THR A 104 -68.45 -23.59 -40.29
CA THR A 104 -66.98 -23.54 -40.45
C THR A 104 -66.65 -22.31 -41.29
N LEU A 105 -65.80 -21.41 -40.80
CA LEU A 105 -65.31 -20.27 -41.57
C LEU A 105 -64.06 -20.67 -42.35
N ASP A 106 -64.24 -21.16 -43.56
CA ASP A 106 -63.14 -21.65 -44.39
C ASP A 106 -62.68 -20.60 -45.39
N VAL A 107 -61.44 -20.14 -45.28
CA VAL A 107 -60.88 -19.15 -46.22
C VAL A 107 -59.80 -19.80 -47.10
N SER A 108 -59.76 -21.15 -47.19
CA SER A 108 -58.67 -22.05 -47.63
C SER A 108 -58.15 -22.00 -49.07
N VAL A 109 -58.37 -20.91 -49.83
CA VAL A 109 -57.74 -20.80 -51.14
C VAL A 109 -56.46 -19.94 -51.01
N PRO A 110 -55.32 -20.36 -51.60
CA PRO A 110 -54.09 -19.55 -51.61
C PRO A 110 -54.36 -18.13 -52.12
N ASP A 111 -53.70 -17.12 -51.56
CA ASP A 111 -53.78 -15.67 -51.88
C ASP A 111 -54.85 -14.82 -51.14
N ARG A 112 -55.27 -15.21 -49.93
CA ARG A 112 -56.44 -14.61 -49.25
C ARG A 112 -56.13 -13.98 -47.90
N THR A 113 -56.84 -12.92 -47.55
CA THR A 113 -56.64 -12.14 -46.32
C THR A 113 -57.92 -12.06 -45.49
N LEU A 114 -57.80 -12.28 -44.18
CA LEU A 114 -58.81 -11.92 -43.19
C LEU A 114 -58.31 -10.72 -42.40
N THR A 115 -59.04 -9.61 -42.44
CA THR A 115 -58.61 -8.34 -41.84
C THR A 115 -59.69 -7.78 -40.91
N MET A 116 -59.31 -7.54 -39.66
CA MET A 116 -60.15 -6.92 -38.64
C MET A 116 -59.70 -5.46 -38.41
N GLN A 117 -60.60 -4.50 -38.53
CA GLN A 117 -60.33 -3.07 -38.30
C GLN A 117 -60.70 -2.68 -36.86
N ARG A 118 -59.79 -2.00 -36.18
CA ARG A 118 -59.96 -1.60 -34.77
C ARG A 118 -61.11 -0.60 -34.51
N PRO A 119 -61.97 -0.81 -33.50
CA PRO A 119 -62.15 -2.02 -32.68
C PRO A 119 -63.12 -3.00 -33.35
N SER A 120 -62.77 -4.26 -33.63
CA SER A 120 -63.73 -5.24 -34.15
C SER A 120 -63.68 -6.57 -33.43
N GLU A 121 -64.81 -7.26 -33.35
CA GLU A 121 -64.97 -8.50 -32.58
C GLU A 121 -65.25 -9.71 -33.47
N LEU A 122 -64.51 -10.81 -33.27
CA LEU A 122 -64.81 -12.14 -33.80
C LEU A 122 -65.09 -13.08 -32.63
N LYS A 123 -66.35 -13.45 -32.41
CA LYS A 123 -66.73 -14.43 -31.39
C LYS A 123 -67.13 -15.73 -32.08
N VAL A 124 -66.51 -16.84 -31.71
CA VAL A 124 -66.80 -18.16 -32.24
C VAL A 124 -67.05 -19.10 -31.06
N ALA A 125 -68.25 -19.65 -30.95
CA ALA A 125 -68.62 -20.54 -29.85
C ALA A 125 -68.31 -22.03 -30.13
N CYS A 126 -67.52 -22.33 -31.16
CA CYS A 126 -67.22 -23.67 -31.67
C CYS A 126 -65.84 -23.72 -32.34
N PRO A 127 -65.23 -24.90 -32.55
CA PRO A 127 -64.00 -25.04 -33.33
C PRO A 127 -64.14 -24.50 -34.76
N VAL A 128 -63.17 -23.71 -35.20
CA VAL A 128 -63.13 -23.13 -36.55
C VAL A 128 -61.81 -23.49 -37.24
N THR A 129 -61.85 -23.72 -38.56
CA THR A 129 -60.66 -23.87 -39.40
C THR A 129 -60.49 -22.63 -40.26
N ILE A 130 -59.53 -21.77 -39.94
CA ILE A 130 -59.15 -20.61 -40.74
C ILE A 130 -57.90 -20.98 -41.54
N ASP A 131 -57.91 -20.80 -42.85
CA ASP A 131 -56.76 -21.05 -43.71
C ASP A 131 -56.60 -19.86 -44.65
N VAL A 132 -55.56 -19.04 -44.47
CA VAL A 132 -55.36 -17.75 -45.16
C VAL A 132 -53.88 -17.46 -45.43
N ALA A 133 -53.58 -16.55 -46.36
CA ALA A 133 -52.20 -16.08 -46.58
C ALA A 133 -51.76 -15.04 -45.53
N SER A 134 -52.71 -14.30 -44.94
CA SER A 134 -52.46 -13.37 -43.83
C SER A 134 -53.72 -13.18 -42.99
N LEU A 135 -53.56 -13.21 -41.66
CA LEU A 135 -54.62 -13.09 -40.67
C LEU A 135 -54.32 -11.93 -39.72
N VAL A 136 -55.21 -10.94 -39.63
CA VAL A 136 -55.14 -9.87 -38.62
C VAL A 136 -56.33 -9.99 -37.67
N LEU A 137 -56.07 -10.29 -36.40
CA LEU A 137 -57.07 -10.39 -35.34
C LEU A 137 -57.00 -9.17 -34.43
N ASP A 138 -58.12 -8.50 -34.18
CA ASP A 138 -58.19 -7.37 -33.24
C ASP A 138 -58.80 -7.81 -31.91
N SER A 139 -60.11 -7.89 -31.75
CA SER A 139 -60.71 -8.59 -30.61
C SER A 139 -61.29 -9.91 -31.07
N ALA A 140 -60.78 -11.04 -30.60
CA ALA A 140 -61.31 -12.35 -30.97
C ALA A 140 -61.51 -13.24 -29.74
N GLU A 141 -62.59 -14.01 -29.72
CA GLU A 141 -62.89 -14.97 -28.69
C GLU A 141 -63.27 -16.29 -29.39
N PHE A 142 -62.37 -17.26 -29.39
CA PHE A 142 -62.61 -18.61 -29.88
C PHE A 142 -62.93 -19.52 -28.70
N ASP A 143 -64.05 -20.23 -28.80
CA ASP A 143 -64.61 -21.17 -27.83
C ASP A 143 -63.82 -21.34 -26.53
N THR A 144 -64.06 -20.41 -25.59
CA THR A 144 -63.39 -20.38 -24.30
C THR A 144 -64.07 -21.26 -23.25
N LYS A 145 -65.19 -21.94 -23.61
CA LYS A 145 -66.00 -22.68 -22.66
C LYS A 145 -65.60 -24.15 -22.62
N SER A 146 -64.91 -24.56 -21.56
CA SER A 146 -65.09 -25.92 -21.03
C SER A 146 -66.49 -26.00 -20.43
N SER A 147 -67.52 -26.29 -21.25
CA SER A 147 -68.90 -26.28 -20.78
C SER A 147 -69.10 -27.21 -19.57
N SER A 148 -69.91 -26.77 -18.59
CA SER A 148 -70.34 -27.55 -17.42
C SER A 148 -71.18 -28.79 -17.76
N SER A 149 -71.34 -29.11 -19.06
CA SER A 149 -72.06 -30.26 -19.61
C SER A 149 -71.21 -31.21 -20.48
N GLY A 150 -69.89 -31.00 -20.59
CA GLY A 150 -68.94 -32.08 -20.88
C GLY A 150 -68.92 -32.74 -22.27
N SER A 151 -69.21 -32.05 -23.39
CA SER A 151 -69.05 -32.70 -24.71
C SER A 151 -68.50 -31.86 -25.87
N PHE A 152 -67.75 -30.79 -25.63
CA PHE A 152 -66.93 -30.18 -26.69
C PHE A 152 -65.46 -30.16 -26.29
N THR A 153 -64.67 -30.91 -27.06
CA THR A 153 -63.21 -31.08 -26.95
C THR A 153 -62.50 -30.69 -28.25
N GLY A 154 -63.16 -29.92 -29.13
CA GLY A 154 -62.64 -29.63 -30.45
C GLY A 154 -61.63 -28.48 -30.47
N THR A 155 -60.70 -28.54 -31.41
CA THR A 155 -59.58 -27.61 -31.54
C THR A 155 -59.78 -26.75 -32.78
N SER A 156 -59.70 -25.43 -32.63
CA SER A 156 -59.72 -24.51 -33.78
C SER A 156 -58.37 -24.61 -34.49
N SER A 157 -58.35 -24.70 -35.82
CA SER A 157 -57.12 -24.70 -36.61
C SER A 157 -56.96 -23.38 -37.34
N VAL A 158 -55.79 -22.76 -37.25
CA VAL A 158 -55.45 -21.55 -38.00
C VAL A 158 -54.20 -21.84 -38.81
N ARG A 159 -54.36 -21.97 -40.13
CA ARG A 159 -53.26 -22.07 -41.08
C ARG A 159 -52.99 -20.70 -41.69
N THR A 160 -51.85 -20.09 -41.41
CA THR A 160 -51.49 -18.79 -42.03
C THR A 160 -50.00 -18.53 -41.97
N PRO A 161 -49.33 -18.17 -43.09
CA PRO A 161 -47.93 -17.73 -43.07
C PRO A 161 -47.69 -16.49 -42.21
N ALA A 162 -48.68 -15.61 -42.05
CA ALA A 162 -48.58 -14.40 -41.24
C ALA A 162 -49.80 -14.21 -40.35
N LEU A 163 -49.60 -14.16 -39.02
CA LEU A 163 -50.62 -13.92 -38.01
C LEU A 163 -50.28 -12.65 -37.22
N THR A 164 -51.10 -11.61 -37.33
CA THR A 164 -50.96 -10.37 -36.57
C THR A 164 -52.09 -10.24 -35.53
N ILE A 165 -51.75 -10.09 -34.27
CA ILE A 165 -52.66 -9.85 -33.15
C ILE A 165 -52.61 -8.38 -32.76
N THR A 166 -53.77 -7.74 -32.75
CA THR A 166 -53.93 -6.30 -32.64
C THR A 166 -54.78 -5.89 -31.42
N GLY A 167 -55.55 -6.79 -30.83
CA GLY A 167 -56.27 -6.56 -29.57
C GLY A 167 -56.41 -7.85 -28.76
N ASP A 168 -57.40 -7.92 -27.87
CA ASP A 168 -57.61 -9.09 -27.01
C ASP A 168 -58.12 -10.30 -27.81
N VAL A 169 -57.29 -11.33 -27.92
CA VAL A 169 -57.57 -12.62 -28.52
C VAL A 169 -57.57 -13.70 -27.46
N LEU A 170 -58.75 -14.13 -27.03
CA LEU A 170 -58.93 -15.27 -26.13
C LEU A 170 -59.22 -16.50 -26.98
N THR A 171 -58.30 -17.46 -27.02
CA THR A 171 -58.53 -18.75 -27.67
C THR A 171 -58.73 -19.82 -26.61
N GLY A 172 -59.73 -20.67 -26.81
CA GLY A 172 -59.75 -22.01 -26.22
C GLY A 172 -58.64 -22.87 -26.83
N ARG A 173 -58.97 -24.12 -27.17
CA ARG A 173 -58.04 -25.01 -27.88
C ARG A 173 -57.77 -24.52 -29.29
N ILE A 174 -56.52 -24.24 -29.62
CA ILE A 174 -56.09 -23.78 -30.94
C ILE A 174 -54.83 -24.54 -31.43
N ASP A 175 -54.81 -24.88 -32.72
CA ASP A 175 -53.65 -25.35 -33.46
C ASP A 175 -53.23 -24.27 -34.47
N LEU A 176 -51.99 -23.80 -34.38
CA LEU A 176 -51.41 -22.88 -35.36
C LEU A 176 -50.54 -23.67 -36.36
N LEU A 177 -50.93 -23.65 -37.64
CA LEU A 177 -50.30 -24.42 -38.71
C LEU A 177 -49.66 -23.48 -39.73
N ASP A 178 -48.50 -23.85 -40.29
CA ASP A 178 -47.77 -23.11 -41.33
C ASP A 178 -47.57 -21.62 -41.05
N CYS A 179 -47.38 -21.23 -39.79
CA CYS A 179 -47.04 -19.86 -39.42
C CYS A 179 -45.55 -19.62 -39.64
N SER A 180 -45.21 -18.63 -40.47
CA SER A 180 -43.84 -18.13 -40.58
C SER A 180 -43.67 -16.90 -39.69
N ASP A 181 -44.62 -15.97 -39.67
CA ASP A 181 -44.53 -14.74 -38.89
C ASP A 181 -45.72 -14.60 -37.92
N LEU A 182 -45.46 -14.71 -36.62
CA LEU A 182 -46.40 -14.38 -35.55
C LEU A 182 -46.05 -13.02 -34.94
N ASP A 183 -46.96 -12.05 -35.05
CA ASP A 183 -46.77 -10.66 -34.59
C ASP A 183 -47.88 -10.25 -33.61
N VAL A 184 -47.57 -10.16 -32.32
CA VAL A 184 -48.49 -9.65 -31.28
C VAL A 184 -48.15 -8.20 -31.00
N GLN A 185 -48.93 -7.26 -31.55
CA GLN A 185 -48.67 -5.83 -31.41
C GLN A 185 -48.90 -5.32 -29.98
N SER A 186 -48.45 -4.09 -29.68
CA SER A 186 -48.43 -3.51 -28.33
C SER A 186 -49.78 -3.41 -27.59
N THR A 187 -50.90 -3.46 -28.31
CA THR A 187 -52.26 -3.50 -27.72
C THR A 187 -52.91 -4.87 -27.82
N GLY A 188 -52.24 -5.84 -28.45
CA GLY A 188 -52.71 -7.20 -28.65
C GLY A 188 -52.44 -8.07 -27.43
N ASN A 189 -53.44 -8.85 -26.99
CA ASN A 189 -53.28 -9.83 -25.93
C ASN A 189 -53.83 -11.17 -26.39
N MET A 190 -52.97 -12.11 -26.77
CA MET A 190 -53.38 -13.47 -27.11
C MET A 190 -53.23 -14.38 -25.88
N THR A 191 -54.36 -14.90 -25.38
CA THR A 191 -54.34 -16.02 -24.42
C THR A 191 -54.77 -17.28 -25.16
N MET A 192 -53.97 -18.34 -25.12
CA MET A 192 -54.22 -19.57 -25.85
C MET A 192 -54.12 -20.83 -25.01
N THR A 193 -54.80 -21.88 -25.45
CA THR A 193 -54.60 -23.25 -24.97
C THR A 193 -54.22 -24.09 -26.19
N LEU A 194 -52.99 -24.62 -26.26
CA LEU A 194 -52.61 -25.49 -27.37
C LEU A 194 -53.09 -26.93 -27.12
N ASP A 195 -53.57 -27.61 -28.17
CA ASP A 195 -53.94 -29.04 -28.12
C ASP A 195 -52.72 -29.93 -28.42
N ASP A 196 -52.81 -31.24 -28.23
CA ASP A 196 -51.67 -32.14 -28.46
C ASP A 196 -51.43 -32.41 -29.97
N PRO A 197 -50.21 -32.22 -30.51
CA PRO A 197 -48.99 -31.82 -29.80
C PRO A 197 -48.96 -30.31 -29.53
N ARG A 198 -48.61 -29.92 -28.29
CA ARG A 198 -48.68 -28.54 -27.78
C ARG A 198 -47.57 -27.65 -28.34
N GLU A 199 -47.52 -27.51 -29.66
CA GLU A 199 -46.44 -26.89 -30.39
C GLU A 199 -46.86 -25.52 -30.94
N LEU A 200 -46.05 -24.50 -30.66
CA LEU A 200 -46.14 -23.19 -31.26
C LEU A 200 -44.99 -23.03 -32.25
N LYS A 201 -45.28 -23.11 -33.55
CA LYS A 201 -44.29 -23.02 -34.62
C LYS A 201 -44.43 -21.71 -35.38
N ALA A 202 -43.36 -20.92 -35.42
CA ALA A 202 -43.28 -19.69 -36.23
C ALA A 202 -41.81 -19.37 -36.56
N ASP A 203 -41.44 -19.14 -37.82
CA ASP A 203 -40.06 -18.73 -38.16
C ASP A 203 -39.62 -17.46 -37.41
N THR A 204 -40.50 -16.45 -37.36
CA THR A 204 -40.33 -15.22 -36.58
C THR A 204 -41.51 -15.07 -35.62
N MET A 205 -41.22 -14.74 -34.36
CA MET A 205 -42.21 -14.39 -33.35
C MET A 205 -41.87 -13.05 -32.73
N ASN A 206 -42.72 -12.04 -32.94
CA ASN A 206 -42.63 -10.71 -32.33
C ASN A 206 -43.77 -10.54 -31.33
N VAL A 207 -43.45 -10.15 -30.10
CA VAL A 207 -44.41 -10.00 -28.99
C VAL A 207 -44.21 -8.64 -28.35
N ASP A 208 -44.90 -7.64 -28.87
CA ASP A 208 -45.00 -6.28 -28.31
C ASP A 208 -46.12 -6.17 -27.26
N GLY A 209 -47.17 -7.00 -27.37
CA GLY A 209 -48.29 -7.10 -26.42
C GLY A 209 -48.18 -8.31 -25.49
N ALA A 210 -49.28 -8.97 -25.12
CA ALA A 210 -49.22 -10.17 -24.29
C ALA A 210 -49.48 -11.46 -25.09
N LEU A 211 -48.58 -12.44 -24.97
CA LEU A 211 -48.75 -13.80 -25.44
C LEU A 211 -48.77 -14.72 -24.22
N THR A 212 -49.89 -15.35 -23.92
CA THR A 212 -50.05 -16.22 -22.76
C THR A 212 -50.55 -17.57 -23.20
N SER A 213 -49.84 -18.65 -22.88
CA SER A 213 -50.43 -19.99 -22.95
C SER A 213 -50.97 -20.40 -21.58
N THR A 214 -52.09 -21.12 -21.54
CA THR A 214 -52.69 -21.69 -20.32
C THR A 214 -52.19 -23.11 -20.02
N THR A 215 -51.45 -23.72 -20.95
CA THR A 215 -50.83 -25.05 -20.83
C THR A 215 -49.33 -24.96 -21.12
N PRO A 216 -48.52 -25.95 -20.67
CA PRO A 216 -47.14 -26.11 -21.13
C PRO A 216 -47.07 -26.20 -22.65
N ILE A 217 -46.09 -25.53 -23.27
CA ILE A 217 -45.93 -25.45 -24.72
C ILE A 217 -44.50 -25.74 -25.16
N ALA A 218 -44.36 -26.26 -26.37
CA ALA A 218 -43.11 -26.38 -27.12
C ALA A 218 -43.07 -25.30 -28.20
N VAL A 219 -42.21 -24.31 -28.04
CA VAL A 219 -42.04 -23.19 -28.97
C VAL A 219 -40.88 -23.50 -29.90
N TYR A 220 -41.14 -23.49 -31.21
CA TYR A 220 -40.11 -23.63 -32.24
C TYR A 220 -40.12 -22.39 -33.12
N THR A 221 -39.02 -21.66 -33.10
CA THR A 221 -38.86 -20.45 -33.92
C THR A 221 -37.44 -20.29 -34.42
N SER A 222 -37.21 -19.47 -35.45
CA SER A 222 -35.85 -19.04 -35.80
C SER A 222 -35.47 -17.76 -35.04
N ARG A 223 -36.46 -16.91 -34.75
CA ARG A 223 -36.26 -15.64 -34.07
C ARG A 223 -37.42 -15.32 -33.14
N LEU A 224 -37.13 -15.29 -31.84
CA LEU A 224 -38.04 -14.79 -30.81
C LEU A 224 -37.68 -13.35 -30.45
N THR A 225 -38.65 -12.45 -30.44
CA THR A 225 -38.52 -11.07 -29.98
C THR A 225 -39.69 -10.76 -29.06
N VAL A 226 -39.42 -10.47 -27.78
CA VAL A 226 -40.40 -9.91 -26.84
C VAL A 226 -40.00 -8.47 -26.62
N SER A 227 -40.76 -7.51 -27.14
CA SER A 227 -40.36 -6.10 -27.14
C SER A 227 -40.68 -5.42 -25.81
N GLN A 228 -40.27 -4.16 -25.68
CA GLN A 228 -40.62 -3.31 -24.54
C GLN A 228 -42.12 -3.25 -24.30
N GLY A 229 -42.55 -3.62 -23.07
CA GLY A 229 -43.95 -3.68 -22.67
C GLY A 229 -44.67 -4.98 -23.06
N GLY A 230 -44.04 -5.81 -23.89
CA GLY A 230 -44.54 -7.13 -24.25
C GLY A 230 -44.39 -8.13 -23.10
N SER A 231 -45.19 -9.20 -23.14
CA SER A 231 -45.08 -10.33 -22.22
C SER A 231 -45.30 -11.66 -22.92
N PHE A 232 -44.45 -12.64 -22.65
CA PHE A 232 -44.64 -14.01 -23.11
C PHE A 232 -44.55 -14.98 -21.93
N THR A 233 -45.67 -15.61 -21.58
CA THR A 233 -45.81 -16.42 -20.36
C THR A 233 -46.59 -17.70 -20.60
N TRP A 234 -46.26 -18.76 -19.85
CA TRP A 234 -47.05 -19.98 -19.81
C TRP A 234 -46.80 -20.76 -18.53
N PRO A 235 -47.76 -21.54 -18.01
CA PRO A 235 -47.53 -22.40 -16.86
C PRO A 235 -46.60 -23.55 -17.24
N GLY A 236 -45.58 -23.76 -16.42
CA GLY A 236 -44.59 -24.80 -16.64
C GLY A 236 -44.88 -26.00 -15.77
N SER A 237 -45.04 -27.15 -16.41
CA SER A 237 -44.81 -28.49 -15.88
C SER A 237 -43.85 -29.20 -16.84
N SER A 238 -43.50 -30.46 -16.58
CA SER A 238 -42.71 -31.29 -17.50
C SER A 238 -43.26 -31.22 -18.92
N GLY A 239 -42.38 -31.00 -19.91
CA GLY A 239 -42.73 -30.98 -21.33
C GLY A 239 -42.76 -29.61 -22.02
N SER A 240 -42.42 -28.50 -21.33
CA SER A 240 -42.22 -27.21 -22.03
C SER A 240 -40.85 -27.17 -22.70
N LEU A 241 -40.81 -26.67 -23.94
CA LEU A 241 -39.60 -26.58 -24.76
C LEU A 241 -39.52 -25.21 -25.42
N LEU A 242 -38.32 -24.63 -25.52
CA LEU A 242 -38.04 -23.50 -26.38
C LEU A 242 -36.85 -23.83 -27.28
N GLU A 243 -37.07 -23.77 -28.59
CA GLU A 243 -36.03 -23.86 -29.61
C GLU A 243 -36.04 -22.57 -30.46
N SER A 244 -34.90 -21.88 -30.50
CA SER A 244 -34.71 -20.70 -31.34
C SER A 244 -33.27 -20.50 -31.78
N ASN A 245 -33.04 -19.96 -32.98
CA ASN A 245 -31.68 -19.54 -33.36
C ASN A 245 -31.26 -18.25 -32.62
N THR A 246 -32.23 -17.36 -32.39
CA THR A 246 -32.02 -16.09 -31.70
C THR A 246 -33.20 -15.75 -30.80
N ALA A 247 -32.95 -15.25 -29.60
CA ALA A 247 -33.98 -14.71 -28.74
C ALA A 247 -33.56 -13.35 -28.18
N PHE A 248 -34.40 -12.34 -28.37
CA PHE A 248 -34.25 -11.00 -27.82
C PHE A 248 -35.44 -10.68 -26.91
N ILE A 249 -35.18 -10.47 -25.62
CA ILE A 249 -36.22 -10.26 -24.61
C ILE A 249 -36.05 -8.89 -23.97
N ASP A 250 -36.79 -7.90 -24.44
CA ASP A 250 -36.90 -6.54 -23.88
C ASP A 250 -38.25 -6.35 -23.12
N GLY A 251 -38.99 -7.41 -22.84
CA GLY A 251 -40.22 -7.41 -22.06
C GLY A 251 -40.26 -8.50 -20.99
N TYR A 252 -41.46 -8.92 -20.56
CA TYR A 252 -41.62 -9.96 -19.54
C TYR A 252 -41.57 -11.36 -20.16
N PHE A 253 -40.62 -12.20 -19.75
CA PHE A 253 -40.54 -13.59 -20.21
C PHE A 253 -40.51 -14.54 -19.03
N ARG A 254 -41.61 -15.27 -18.85
CA ARG A 254 -41.81 -16.19 -17.71
C ARG A 254 -42.39 -17.52 -18.21
N PRO A 255 -41.57 -18.34 -18.89
CA PRO A 255 -41.90 -19.75 -19.07
C PRO A 255 -41.94 -20.36 -17.67
N GLY A 256 -42.99 -21.12 -17.32
CA GLY A 256 -43.26 -21.45 -15.92
C GLY A 256 -42.26 -22.44 -15.27
N SER A 257 -42.72 -23.28 -14.35
CA SER A 257 -41.83 -23.98 -13.39
C SER A 257 -40.88 -25.07 -13.94
N SER A 258 -40.80 -25.29 -15.25
CA SER A 258 -39.85 -26.22 -15.90
C SER A 258 -39.88 -25.97 -17.40
N VAL A 259 -38.76 -25.51 -17.98
CA VAL A 259 -38.60 -25.32 -19.43
C VAL A 259 -37.26 -25.90 -19.89
N SER A 260 -37.27 -26.70 -20.95
CA SER A 260 -36.06 -27.16 -21.61
C SER A 260 -35.72 -26.23 -22.78
N LEU A 261 -34.44 -25.98 -23.02
CA LEU A 261 -33.96 -25.28 -24.22
C LEU A 261 -33.37 -26.36 -25.13
N GLY A 262 -34.01 -26.65 -26.26
CA GLY A 262 -33.76 -27.88 -27.04
C GLY A 262 -32.35 -28.01 -27.61
N ASN A 263 -32.18 -27.80 -28.92
CA ASN A 263 -30.85 -27.84 -29.54
C ASN A 263 -29.94 -26.65 -29.16
N GLY A 264 -30.47 -25.66 -28.43
CA GLY A 264 -29.77 -24.47 -27.97
C GLY A 264 -30.18 -23.19 -28.67
N LEU A 265 -29.74 -22.07 -28.11
CA LEU A 265 -30.02 -20.70 -28.52
C LEU A 265 -28.68 -20.03 -28.85
N PRO A 266 -28.15 -20.12 -30.09
CA PRO A 266 -26.86 -19.55 -30.47
C PRO A 266 -26.64 -18.12 -29.96
N SER A 267 -27.69 -17.28 -29.97
CA SER A 267 -27.69 -15.96 -29.34
C SER A 267 -28.91 -15.77 -28.44
N PHE A 268 -28.68 -15.39 -27.18
CA PHE A 268 -29.73 -15.01 -26.24
C PHE A 268 -29.41 -13.66 -25.60
N THR A 269 -30.28 -12.67 -25.83
CA THR A 269 -30.10 -11.30 -25.37
C THR A 269 -31.32 -10.84 -24.60
N ILE A 270 -31.09 -10.21 -23.44
CA ILE A 270 -32.15 -9.61 -22.63
C ILE A 270 -31.99 -8.10 -22.72
N GLY A 271 -32.91 -7.43 -23.42
CA GLY A 271 -32.94 -5.98 -23.56
C GLY A 271 -33.08 -5.25 -22.22
N VAL A 272 -32.86 -3.92 -22.24
CA VAL A 272 -32.79 -3.07 -21.03
C VAL A 272 -34.06 -3.09 -20.18
N ASN A 273 -35.22 -3.38 -20.77
CA ASN A 273 -36.50 -3.50 -20.07
C ASN A 273 -36.91 -4.96 -19.83
N GLY A 274 -36.07 -5.92 -20.25
CA GLY A 274 -36.35 -7.34 -20.11
C GLY A 274 -36.42 -7.79 -18.65
N ASP A 275 -37.43 -8.60 -18.31
CA ASP A 275 -37.56 -9.28 -17.02
C ASP A 275 -37.82 -10.77 -17.28
N VAL A 276 -36.74 -11.54 -17.21
CA VAL A 276 -36.70 -12.98 -17.47
C VAL A 276 -36.67 -13.73 -16.14
N SER A 277 -37.59 -14.66 -15.94
CA SER A 277 -37.56 -15.58 -14.79
C SER A 277 -37.72 -17.02 -15.26
N LEU A 278 -36.69 -17.83 -15.02
CA LEU A 278 -36.61 -19.20 -15.52
C LEU A 278 -36.42 -20.22 -14.39
N LYS A 279 -37.00 -21.39 -14.63
CA LYS A 279 -36.61 -22.65 -14.00
C LYS A 279 -36.35 -23.66 -15.11
N LEU A 280 -35.07 -23.94 -15.34
CA LEU A 280 -34.63 -24.76 -16.48
C LEU A 280 -34.63 -26.25 -16.12
N ASP A 281 -35.01 -27.08 -17.09
CA ASP A 281 -34.86 -28.52 -17.07
C ASP A 281 -33.83 -28.93 -18.13
N GLY A 282 -32.56 -28.92 -17.70
CA GLY A 282 -31.40 -29.15 -18.55
C GLY A 282 -30.49 -27.92 -18.75
N PRO A 283 -29.48 -28.03 -19.63
CA PRO A 283 -28.48 -26.99 -19.84
C PRO A 283 -29.02 -25.78 -20.63
N PHE A 284 -28.49 -24.60 -20.34
CA PHE A 284 -28.65 -23.40 -21.15
C PHE A 284 -27.58 -23.38 -22.24
N ARG A 285 -27.93 -23.90 -23.42
CA ARG A 285 -27.01 -23.97 -24.57
C ARG A 285 -27.03 -22.65 -25.35
N THR A 286 -25.94 -21.89 -25.37
CA THR A 286 -25.79 -20.63 -26.12
C THR A 286 -24.34 -20.33 -26.45
N ASP A 287 -24.06 -19.71 -27.59
CA ASP A 287 -22.69 -19.28 -27.93
C ASP A 287 -22.43 -17.81 -27.57
N SER A 288 -23.49 -17.00 -27.50
CA SER A 288 -23.46 -15.58 -27.12
C SER A 288 -24.61 -15.25 -26.18
N PHE A 289 -24.28 -14.88 -24.94
CA PHE A 289 -25.24 -14.56 -23.90
C PHE A 289 -25.05 -13.10 -23.45
N GLU A 290 -26.12 -12.31 -23.48
CA GLU A 290 -26.09 -10.91 -23.09
C GLU A 290 -27.28 -10.50 -22.22
N VAL A 291 -27.01 -9.84 -21.09
CA VAL A 291 -28.04 -9.35 -20.14
C VAL A 291 -27.93 -7.84 -19.96
N LEU A 292 -28.90 -7.10 -20.51
CA LEU A 292 -29.09 -5.67 -20.31
C LEU A 292 -30.21 -5.35 -19.31
N GLY A 293 -31.22 -6.21 -19.22
CA GLY A 293 -32.31 -6.14 -18.25
C GLY A 293 -32.07 -7.07 -17.07
N LYS A 294 -33.12 -7.75 -16.61
CA LYS A 294 -33.08 -8.67 -15.47
C LYS A 294 -33.30 -10.12 -15.89
N MET A 295 -32.49 -11.02 -15.35
CA MET A 295 -32.67 -12.47 -15.43
C MET A 295 -32.54 -13.11 -14.06
N VAL A 296 -33.52 -13.93 -13.70
CA VAL A 296 -33.49 -14.75 -12.49
C VAL A 296 -33.63 -16.21 -12.88
N VAL A 297 -32.62 -17.01 -12.54
CA VAL A 297 -32.66 -18.46 -12.64
C VAL A 297 -32.76 -19.04 -11.24
N THR A 298 -33.89 -19.68 -10.95
CA THR A 298 -34.24 -20.08 -9.58
C THR A 298 -33.72 -21.47 -9.17
N HIS A 299 -33.16 -22.22 -10.11
CA HIS A 299 -32.63 -23.58 -9.93
C HIS A 299 -31.24 -23.68 -10.57
N PRO A 300 -30.43 -24.68 -10.19
CA PRO A 300 -29.13 -24.91 -10.80
C PRO A 300 -29.26 -25.04 -12.31
N VAL A 301 -28.37 -24.38 -13.04
CA VAL A 301 -28.34 -24.35 -14.50
C VAL A 301 -26.90 -24.53 -14.99
N VAL A 302 -26.73 -25.25 -16.09
CA VAL A 302 -25.45 -25.39 -16.79
C VAL A 302 -25.46 -24.52 -18.03
N PHE A 303 -24.77 -23.39 -18.02
CA PHE A 303 -24.51 -22.59 -19.22
C PHE A 303 -23.37 -23.23 -20.02
N GLN A 304 -23.62 -23.56 -21.28
CA GLN A 304 -22.63 -24.17 -22.16
C GLN A 304 -22.82 -23.71 -23.62
N GLY A 305 -21.77 -23.82 -24.43
CA GLY A 305 -21.82 -23.51 -25.87
C GLY A 305 -22.87 -24.34 -26.60
N ALA A 306 -23.61 -23.72 -27.52
CA ALA A 306 -24.51 -24.46 -28.41
C ALA A 306 -23.70 -25.32 -29.40
N VAL A 307 -22.57 -24.79 -29.87
CA VAL A 307 -21.68 -25.48 -30.82
C VAL A 307 -20.44 -26.08 -30.15
N ASN A 308 -19.78 -25.33 -29.25
CA ASN A 308 -18.41 -25.64 -28.80
C ASN A 308 -18.29 -26.04 -27.31
N GLN A 309 -19.37 -26.49 -26.65
CA GLN A 309 -19.46 -26.76 -25.20
C GLN A 309 -19.17 -25.55 -24.29
N LEU A 310 -18.56 -24.48 -24.79
CA LEU A 310 -18.28 -23.22 -24.09
C LEU A 310 -19.04 -22.07 -24.73
N VAL A 311 -19.66 -21.25 -23.88
CA VAL A 311 -20.20 -19.96 -24.29
C VAL A 311 -19.02 -19.09 -24.72
N ASN A 312 -19.00 -18.65 -25.98
CA ASN A 312 -17.87 -17.86 -26.48
C ASN A 312 -17.81 -16.51 -25.76
N ARG A 313 -18.96 -15.84 -25.62
CA ARG A 313 -19.08 -14.56 -24.92
C ARG A 313 -20.25 -14.56 -23.95
N PHE A 314 -19.95 -14.32 -22.68
CA PHE A 314 -20.93 -14.16 -21.61
C PHE A 314 -20.84 -12.72 -21.08
N THR A 315 -21.87 -11.90 -21.30
CA THR A 315 -21.83 -10.48 -20.95
C THR A 315 -23.07 -10.08 -20.13
N VAL A 316 -22.85 -9.47 -18.96
CA VAL A 316 -23.89 -8.72 -18.24
C VAL A 316 -23.52 -7.25 -18.35
N VAL A 317 -24.26 -6.47 -19.11
CA VAL A 317 -23.92 -5.06 -19.36
C VAL A 317 -24.31 -4.17 -18.19
N SER A 318 -23.90 -2.90 -18.22
CA SER A 318 -24.26 -1.92 -17.19
C SER A 318 -25.78 -1.77 -17.06
N GLY A 319 -26.27 -1.85 -15.82
CA GLY A 319 -27.70 -1.86 -15.49
C GLY A 319 -28.35 -3.25 -15.54
N GLY A 320 -27.72 -4.22 -16.20
CA GLY A 320 -28.19 -5.59 -16.25
C GLY A 320 -28.06 -6.30 -14.90
N GLN A 321 -28.97 -7.24 -14.62
CA GLN A 321 -28.99 -8.04 -13.40
C GLN A 321 -29.18 -9.52 -13.75
N LEU A 322 -28.23 -10.36 -13.38
CA LEU A 322 -28.33 -11.81 -13.45
C LEU A 322 -28.28 -12.41 -12.04
N VAL A 323 -29.29 -13.20 -11.71
CA VAL A 323 -29.37 -13.91 -10.42
C VAL A 323 -29.40 -15.41 -10.70
N LEU A 324 -28.40 -16.15 -10.21
CA LEU A 324 -28.24 -17.58 -10.40
C LEU A 324 -28.36 -18.30 -9.06
N ASN A 325 -29.53 -18.89 -8.79
CA ASN A 325 -29.79 -19.72 -7.61
C ASN A 325 -29.33 -19.10 -6.26
N SER A 326 -29.33 -17.76 -6.15
CA SER A 326 -28.67 -17.05 -5.03
C SER A 326 -29.35 -17.20 -3.67
N ASN A 327 -30.57 -17.76 -3.62
CA ASN A 327 -31.38 -17.85 -2.40
C ASN A 327 -31.54 -19.29 -1.86
N ASN A 328 -30.88 -20.29 -2.45
CA ASN A 328 -31.09 -21.69 -2.05
C ASN A 328 -29.82 -22.54 -2.15
N SER A 329 -28.96 -22.44 -1.13
CA SER A 329 -27.72 -23.20 -0.99
C SER A 329 -27.90 -24.72 -0.89
N GLN A 330 -29.14 -25.23 -0.86
CA GLN A 330 -29.44 -26.67 -0.89
C GLN A 330 -29.69 -27.22 -2.31
N LEU A 331 -29.87 -26.35 -3.29
CA LEU A 331 -29.92 -26.72 -4.69
C LEU A 331 -28.50 -26.54 -5.22
N GLY A 332 -27.88 -27.58 -5.78
CA GLY A 332 -26.45 -27.62 -6.16
C GLY A 332 -25.93 -26.49 -7.07
N PRO A 333 -24.69 -26.59 -7.57
CA PRO A 333 -24.05 -25.49 -8.27
C PRO A 333 -24.74 -25.14 -9.60
N SER A 334 -24.82 -23.84 -9.90
CA SER A 334 -24.93 -23.42 -11.29
C SER A 334 -23.55 -23.51 -11.95
N GLU A 335 -23.50 -24.01 -13.17
CA GLU A 335 -22.26 -24.16 -13.95
C GLU A 335 -22.20 -23.08 -15.04
N LEU A 336 -21.08 -22.37 -15.15
CA LEU A 336 -20.85 -21.37 -16.20
C LEU A 336 -19.62 -21.73 -17.05
N HIS A 337 -19.84 -22.47 -18.14
CA HIS A 337 -18.79 -22.88 -19.07
C HIS A 337 -18.63 -21.83 -20.17
N ALA A 338 -17.67 -20.91 -20.02
CA ALA A 338 -17.46 -19.80 -20.95
C ALA A 338 -15.97 -19.55 -21.25
N ASN A 339 -15.66 -18.88 -22.38
CA ASN A 339 -14.30 -18.38 -22.64
C ASN A 339 -14.10 -16.98 -22.07
N TYR A 340 -14.96 -16.04 -22.46
CA TYR A 340 -14.84 -14.63 -22.09
C TYR A 340 -16.05 -14.20 -21.26
N VAL A 341 -15.81 -13.83 -20.00
CA VAL A 341 -16.84 -13.37 -19.07
C VAL A 341 -16.65 -11.87 -18.80
N THR A 342 -17.66 -11.07 -19.11
CA THR A 342 -17.68 -9.63 -18.88
C THR A 342 -18.88 -9.24 -18.01
N ILE A 343 -18.62 -8.63 -16.86
CA ILE A 343 -19.63 -8.21 -15.89
C ILE A 343 -19.51 -6.70 -15.68
N ASN A 344 -20.35 -5.94 -16.37
CA ASN A 344 -20.53 -4.50 -16.21
C ASN A 344 -21.82 -4.14 -15.44
N GLY A 345 -22.71 -5.11 -15.21
CA GLY A 345 -23.89 -5.01 -14.35
C GLY A 345 -23.75 -5.89 -13.11
N THR A 346 -24.86 -6.40 -12.58
CA THR A 346 -24.88 -7.21 -11.35
C THR A 346 -25.03 -8.69 -11.67
N VAL A 347 -24.12 -9.52 -11.17
CA VAL A 347 -24.23 -10.98 -11.13
C VAL A 347 -24.23 -11.42 -9.68
N GLU A 348 -25.31 -12.06 -9.24
CA GLU A 348 -25.44 -12.70 -7.93
C GLU A 348 -25.63 -14.20 -8.13
N ALA A 349 -24.58 -14.98 -7.88
CA ALA A 349 -24.62 -16.43 -7.92
C ALA A 349 -24.63 -17.00 -6.49
N GLY A 350 -25.43 -18.04 -6.28
CA GLY A 350 -25.25 -18.96 -5.15
C GLY A 350 -24.02 -19.82 -5.39
N LEU A 351 -24.14 -21.14 -5.18
CA LEU A 351 -23.07 -22.07 -5.57
C LEU A 351 -22.79 -21.95 -7.07
N LEU A 352 -21.54 -21.64 -7.41
CA LEU A 352 -21.07 -21.41 -8.76
C LEU A 352 -19.86 -22.30 -9.05
N ASN A 353 -19.99 -23.09 -10.11
CA ASN A 353 -18.91 -23.85 -10.72
C ASN A 353 -18.62 -23.24 -12.10
N ILE A 354 -17.34 -23.09 -12.47
CA ILE A 354 -16.95 -22.51 -13.78
C ILE A 354 -16.47 -23.58 -14.78
N GLY A 355 -16.71 -24.85 -14.46
CA GLY A 355 -16.34 -26.03 -15.23
C GLY A 355 -14.86 -26.09 -15.55
N ILE A 356 -14.54 -26.18 -16.84
CA ILE A 356 -13.15 -26.21 -17.30
C ILE A 356 -12.44 -24.85 -17.27
N GLY A 357 -13.06 -23.81 -16.69
CA GLY A 357 -12.47 -22.50 -16.51
C GLY A 357 -12.73 -21.48 -17.62
N TRP A 358 -12.27 -20.25 -17.37
CA TRP A 358 -12.40 -19.09 -18.27
C TRP A 358 -11.03 -18.63 -18.80
N ASP A 359 -11.02 -18.05 -20.00
CA ASP A 359 -9.81 -17.39 -20.51
C ASP A 359 -9.66 -15.99 -19.90
N ASP A 360 -10.76 -15.25 -19.76
CA ASP A 360 -10.77 -13.89 -19.22
C ASP A 360 -12.01 -13.65 -18.34
N LEU A 361 -11.79 -13.06 -17.16
CA LEU A 361 -12.80 -12.44 -16.34
C LEU A 361 -12.57 -10.93 -16.28
N GLN A 362 -13.53 -10.16 -16.82
CA GLN A 362 -13.55 -8.69 -16.73
C GLN A 362 -14.76 -8.23 -15.91
N VAL A 363 -14.53 -7.53 -14.82
CA VAL A 363 -15.58 -6.87 -14.03
C VAL A 363 -15.41 -5.36 -14.18
N GLY A 364 -16.21 -4.71 -15.02
CA GLY A 364 -16.08 -3.27 -15.29
C GLY A 364 -16.49 -2.41 -14.09
N SER A 365 -16.29 -1.09 -14.18
CA SER A 365 -16.47 -0.15 -13.05
C SER A 365 -17.88 -0.09 -12.46
N ALA A 366 -18.92 -0.38 -13.24
CA ALA A 366 -20.30 -0.51 -12.76
C ALA A 366 -20.67 -1.96 -12.39
N GLY A 367 -19.76 -2.90 -12.63
CA GLY A 367 -19.95 -4.32 -12.43
C GLY A 367 -19.93 -4.71 -10.97
N LYS A 368 -20.82 -5.63 -10.59
CA LYS A 368 -20.81 -6.31 -9.30
C LYS A 368 -20.93 -7.81 -9.52
N PHE A 369 -20.00 -8.58 -8.97
CA PHE A 369 -20.00 -10.04 -9.04
C PHE A 369 -19.90 -10.64 -7.65
N THR A 370 -20.99 -11.22 -7.16
CA THR A 370 -21.05 -11.94 -5.88
C THR A 370 -21.30 -13.42 -6.15
N PHE A 371 -20.51 -14.31 -5.55
CA PHE A 371 -20.62 -15.76 -5.79
C PHE A 371 -20.23 -16.60 -4.56
N ASP A 372 -20.76 -17.83 -4.48
CA ASP A 372 -20.30 -18.88 -3.55
C ASP A 372 -19.54 -19.95 -4.37
N PRO A 373 -18.22 -20.10 -4.21
CA PRO A 373 -17.44 -21.04 -5.02
C PRO A 373 -17.78 -22.50 -4.66
N ASP A 374 -18.06 -23.32 -5.67
CA ASP A 374 -18.28 -24.77 -5.53
C ASP A 374 -16.99 -25.59 -5.77
N GLU A 375 -16.16 -25.15 -6.71
CA GLU A 375 -14.86 -25.75 -7.08
C GLU A 375 -13.79 -24.66 -7.32
N ASP A 376 -12.58 -25.08 -7.71
CA ASP A 376 -11.49 -24.20 -8.09
C ASP A 376 -11.84 -23.37 -9.34
N PHE A 377 -11.52 -22.08 -9.31
CA PHE A 377 -11.74 -21.15 -10.42
C PHE A 377 -10.48 -21.10 -11.29
N ALA A 378 -10.48 -21.92 -12.33
CA ALA A 378 -9.46 -21.92 -13.39
C ALA A 378 -9.66 -20.72 -14.35
N ILE A 379 -8.88 -19.64 -14.22
CA ILE A 379 -8.98 -18.41 -15.02
C ILE A 379 -7.58 -17.97 -15.50
N ASN A 380 -7.36 -17.72 -16.79
CA ASN A 380 -6.03 -17.25 -17.26
C ASN A 380 -5.75 -15.79 -16.91
N VAL A 381 -6.75 -14.90 -17.02
CA VAL A 381 -6.61 -13.45 -16.83
C VAL A 381 -7.80 -12.89 -16.05
N VAL A 382 -7.52 -12.03 -15.06
CA VAL A 382 -8.54 -11.39 -14.21
C VAL A 382 -8.32 -9.88 -14.18
N TYR A 383 -9.32 -9.12 -14.63
CA TYR A 383 -9.36 -7.66 -14.57
C TYR A 383 -10.59 -7.17 -13.80
N ILE A 384 -10.37 -6.44 -12.71
CA ILE A 384 -11.45 -5.97 -11.84
C ILE A 384 -11.39 -4.46 -11.67
N SER A 385 -12.36 -3.77 -12.24
CA SER A 385 -12.64 -2.34 -12.01
C SER A 385 -13.87 -2.09 -11.15
N GLY A 386 -14.75 -3.08 -10.99
CA GLY A 386 -15.96 -3.00 -10.19
C GLY A 386 -15.84 -3.67 -8.81
N VAL A 387 -16.91 -4.36 -8.40
CA VAL A 387 -17.01 -5.05 -7.11
C VAL A 387 -17.00 -6.57 -7.32
N VAL A 388 -16.13 -7.28 -6.61
CA VAL A 388 -16.09 -8.75 -6.57
C VAL A 388 -16.14 -9.23 -5.13
N GLU A 389 -17.08 -10.13 -4.83
CA GLU A 389 -17.34 -10.63 -3.48
C GLU A 389 -17.47 -12.15 -3.51
N SER A 390 -16.50 -12.85 -2.91
CA SER A 390 -16.62 -14.30 -2.67
C SER A 390 -17.24 -14.54 -1.29
N LEU A 391 -18.27 -15.37 -1.24
CA LEU A 391 -18.99 -15.69 0.00
C LEU A 391 -18.21 -16.64 0.91
N LYS A 392 -17.28 -17.42 0.36
CA LYS A 392 -16.36 -18.35 1.04
C LYS A 392 -14.93 -18.22 0.49
N HIS A 393 -14.01 -19.01 1.04
CA HIS A 393 -12.68 -19.20 0.47
C HIS A 393 -12.74 -19.77 -0.96
N VAL A 394 -11.87 -19.26 -1.83
CA VAL A 394 -11.80 -19.65 -3.25
C VAL A 394 -10.37 -20.00 -3.63
N VAL A 395 -10.18 -20.99 -4.51
CA VAL A 395 -8.91 -21.20 -5.21
C VAL A 395 -9.05 -20.59 -6.59
N ILE A 396 -8.13 -19.68 -6.96
CA ILE A 396 -8.04 -19.14 -8.32
C ILE A 396 -6.69 -19.52 -8.90
N HIS A 397 -6.69 -20.16 -10.06
CA HIS A 397 -5.47 -20.61 -10.75
C HIS A 397 -5.63 -20.48 -12.27
N GLY A 398 -4.56 -20.68 -13.05
CA GLY A 398 -4.66 -20.59 -14.51
C GLY A 398 -5.52 -21.70 -15.11
N ARG A 399 -6.19 -21.42 -16.23
CA ARG A 399 -6.96 -22.42 -16.98
C ARG A 399 -6.07 -23.30 -17.86
N SER A 400 -5.28 -22.65 -18.69
CA SER A 400 -4.33 -23.28 -19.61
C SER A 400 -2.93 -23.42 -19.01
N GLN A 401 -2.68 -22.68 -17.94
CA GLN A 401 -1.44 -22.62 -17.18
C GLN A 401 -1.76 -23.03 -15.73
N THR A 402 -0.77 -23.43 -14.93
CA THR A 402 -1.02 -23.71 -13.50
C THR A 402 -1.23 -22.45 -12.65
N VAL A 403 -1.00 -21.27 -13.23
CA VAL A 403 -1.08 -19.94 -12.59
C VAL A 403 -1.86 -18.96 -13.46
N VAL A 404 -2.58 -18.02 -12.85
CA VAL A 404 -3.20 -16.87 -13.49
C VAL A 404 -2.08 -15.98 -14.03
N ALA A 405 -2.08 -15.65 -15.31
CA ALA A 405 -1.04 -14.81 -15.90
C ALA A 405 -1.06 -13.40 -15.31
N VAL A 406 -2.25 -12.81 -15.17
CA VAL A 406 -2.44 -11.47 -14.59
C VAL A 406 -3.68 -11.46 -13.71
N PHE A 407 -3.52 -11.01 -12.46
CA PHE A 407 -4.62 -10.62 -11.59
C PHE A 407 -4.48 -9.14 -11.27
N GLN A 408 -5.37 -8.31 -11.83
CA GLN A 408 -5.29 -6.87 -11.70
C GLN A 408 -6.60 -6.26 -11.22
N THR A 409 -6.51 -5.43 -10.19
CA THR A 409 -7.59 -4.53 -9.77
C THR A 409 -7.23 -3.09 -10.14
N THR A 410 -8.22 -2.23 -10.46
CA THR A 410 -7.97 -0.82 -10.85
C THR A 410 -8.45 0.16 -9.77
N ALA A 411 -8.00 1.40 -9.83
CA ALA A 411 -8.48 2.47 -8.94
C ALA A 411 -10.02 2.49 -8.81
N GLY A 412 -10.50 2.48 -7.57
CA GLY A 412 -11.94 2.48 -7.24
C GLY A 412 -12.62 1.10 -7.21
N SER A 413 -11.95 0.03 -7.62
CA SER A 413 -12.49 -1.34 -7.50
C SER A 413 -12.52 -1.83 -6.05
N SER A 414 -13.37 -2.81 -5.75
CA SER A 414 -13.39 -3.50 -4.45
C SER A 414 -13.45 -5.01 -4.63
N VAL A 415 -12.50 -5.73 -4.06
CA VAL A 415 -12.46 -7.19 -4.04
C VAL A 415 -12.45 -7.64 -2.59
N THR A 416 -13.42 -8.47 -2.20
CA THR A 416 -13.44 -9.10 -0.89
C THR A 416 -13.58 -10.61 -1.05
N PHE A 417 -12.57 -11.34 -0.59
CA PHE A 417 -12.63 -12.79 -0.48
C PHE A 417 -13.04 -13.19 0.93
N ASP A 418 -13.91 -14.19 1.01
CA ASP A 418 -14.46 -14.71 2.26
C ASP A 418 -15.22 -13.64 3.09
N LEU A 419 -16.45 -13.36 2.67
CA LEU A 419 -17.37 -12.50 3.44
C LEU A 419 -17.96 -13.18 4.69
N GLY A 420 -17.61 -14.44 5.00
CA GLY A 420 -18.02 -15.13 6.22
C GLY A 420 -19.54 -15.35 6.37
N ARG A 421 -20.31 -15.38 5.27
CA ARG A 421 -21.79 -15.47 5.34
C ARG A 421 -22.32 -16.89 5.54
N PHE A 422 -21.51 -17.93 5.33
CA PHE A 422 -21.94 -19.33 5.47
C PHE A 422 -20.91 -20.11 6.29
N TYR A 423 -21.17 -20.27 7.58
CA TYR A 423 -20.36 -21.09 8.47
C TYR A 423 -20.78 -22.56 8.43
N ASN A 424 -19.78 -23.44 8.39
CA ASN A 424 -19.82 -24.86 8.75
C ASN A 424 -20.42 -25.83 7.72
N VAL A 425 -19.63 -26.19 6.70
CA VAL A 425 -19.73 -27.52 6.09
C VAL A 425 -18.36 -28.21 6.17
N SER A 426 -18.31 -29.44 6.70
CA SER A 426 -17.07 -30.21 6.81
C SER A 426 -16.47 -30.50 5.43
N GLY A 427 -15.24 -30.07 5.17
CA GLY A 427 -14.53 -30.24 3.89
C GLY A 427 -14.20 -28.94 3.15
N GLU A 428 -14.59 -27.78 3.68
CA GLU A 428 -14.28 -26.47 3.10
C GLU A 428 -12.79 -26.11 3.20
N LEU A 429 -12.31 -25.31 2.24
CA LEU A 429 -10.99 -24.71 2.27
C LEU A 429 -10.85 -23.84 3.52
N ASN A 430 -9.68 -23.89 4.16
CA ASN A 430 -9.43 -23.06 5.34
C ASN A 430 -8.98 -21.63 4.97
N HIS A 431 -8.56 -21.40 3.73
CA HIS A 431 -8.05 -20.11 3.25
C HIS A 431 -8.26 -19.94 1.74
N THR A 432 -8.25 -18.69 1.27
CA THR A 432 -8.27 -18.37 -0.16
C THR A 432 -6.89 -18.64 -0.75
N GLN A 433 -6.83 -19.27 -1.92
CA GLN A 433 -5.58 -19.50 -2.66
C GLN A 433 -5.58 -18.75 -3.97
N LEU A 434 -4.55 -17.94 -4.21
CA LEU A 434 -4.34 -17.28 -5.50
C LEU A 434 -3.02 -17.78 -6.09
N ARG A 435 -3.09 -18.52 -7.20
CA ARG A 435 -1.92 -18.95 -7.97
C ARG A 435 -1.74 -17.99 -9.13
N VAL A 436 -0.83 -17.02 -9.02
CA VAL A 436 -0.73 -15.89 -9.96
C VAL A 436 0.73 -15.68 -10.37
N GLN A 437 0.97 -15.11 -11.56
CA GLN A 437 2.30 -14.68 -12.01
C GLN A 437 2.55 -13.21 -11.70
N ASP A 438 1.62 -12.33 -12.10
CA ASP A 438 1.66 -10.88 -11.85
C ASP A 438 0.41 -10.44 -11.09
N PHE A 439 0.59 -9.88 -9.88
CA PHE A 439 -0.49 -9.46 -9.00
C PHE A 439 -0.47 -7.95 -8.78
N THR A 440 -1.47 -7.25 -9.30
CA THR A 440 -1.60 -5.79 -9.19
C THR A 440 -2.88 -5.42 -8.45
N VAL A 441 -2.74 -4.59 -7.43
CA VAL A 441 -3.83 -4.05 -6.63
C VAL A 441 -3.88 -2.54 -6.81
N GLY A 442 -4.80 -2.06 -7.66
CA GLY A 442 -5.05 -0.64 -7.90
C GLY A 442 -6.21 -0.06 -7.10
N GLY A 443 -7.16 -0.90 -6.65
CA GLY A 443 -8.26 -0.55 -5.75
C GLY A 443 -8.16 -1.24 -4.38
N TYR A 444 -9.28 -1.50 -3.73
CA TYR A 444 -9.32 -2.21 -2.45
C TYR A 444 -9.38 -3.72 -2.68
N LEU A 445 -8.48 -4.49 -2.05
CA LEU A 445 -8.54 -5.95 -1.98
C LEU A 445 -8.37 -6.41 -0.54
N LYS A 446 -9.38 -7.11 -0.02
CA LYS A 446 -9.34 -7.75 1.29
C LYS A 446 -9.50 -9.27 1.17
N ALA A 447 -8.63 -10.00 1.86
CA ALA A 447 -8.77 -11.44 2.05
C ALA A 447 -8.53 -11.80 3.52
N ASN A 448 -9.50 -12.43 4.19
CA ASN A 448 -9.32 -12.77 5.60
C ASN A 448 -8.15 -13.73 5.82
N GLU A 449 -7.98 -14.71 4.93
CA GLU A 449 -6.81 -15.59 4.87
C GLU A 449 -6.42 -15.79 3.40
N LEU A 450 -5.19 -15.45 3.05
CA LEU A 450 -4.67 -15.53 1.68
C LEU A 450 -3.37 -16.31 1.63
N SER A 451 -3.36 -17.36 0.81
CA SER A 451 -2.16 -18.08 0.42
C SER A 451 -1.85 -17.84 -1.06
N ILE A 452 -0.59 -17.60 -1.37
CA ILE A 452 -0.06 -17.55 -2.74
C ILE A 452 1.02 -18.63 -2.82
N PRO A 453 0.62 -19.91 -3.02
CA PRO A 453 1.51 -21.05 -2.81
C PRO A 453 2.54 -21.25 -3.93
N ASN A 454 2.31 -20.64 -5.09
CA ASN A 454 3.21 -20.69 -6.23
C ASN A 454 4.16 -19.50 -6.23
N GLU A 455 5.33 -19.70 -6.82
CA GLU A 455 6.21 -18.61 -7.16
C GLU A 455 5.56 -17.61 -8.11
N PHE A 456 5.82 -16.32 -7.90
CA PHE A 456 5.30 -15.26 -8.76
C PHE A 456 6.30 -14.12 -8.97
N ASN A 457 6.17 -13.41 -10.08
CA ASN A 457 7.15 -12.40 -10.50
C ASN A 457 7.01 -11.12 -9.68
N GLN A 458 5.78 -10.65 -9.49
CA GLN A 458 5.55 -9.28 -9.05
C GLN A 458 4.28 -9.13 -8.24
N LEU A 459 4.40 -8.39 -7.13
CA LEU A 459 3.31 -7.77 -6.39
C LEU A 459 3.43 -6.26 -6.61
N THR A 460 2.35 -5.62 -7.04
CA THR A 460 2.27 -4.16 -7.15
C THR A 460 1.02 -3.66 -6.48
N VAL A 461 1.18 -2.86 -5.43
CA VAL A 461 0.09 -2.09 -4.84
C VAL A 461 0.23 -0.66 -5.37
N GLU A 462 -0.62 -0.27 -6.31
CA GLU A 462 -0.54 1.06 -6.93
C GLU A 462 -0.90 2.16 -5.94
N GLN A 463 -0.69 3.43 -6.30
CA GLN A 463 -0.89 4.58 -5.41
C GLN A 463 -2.28 4.67 -4.74
N THR A 464 -3.33 4.21 -5.42
CA THR A 464 -4.71 4.16 -4.89
C THR A 464 -5.09 2.80 -4.33
N GLY A 465 -4.19 1.82 -4.43
CA GLY A 465 -4.42 0.45 -4.05
C GLY A 465 -4.28 0.23 -2.55
N GLU A 466 -5.12 -0.66 -2.01
CA GLU A 466 -5.01 -1.16 -0.65
C GLU A 466 -5.16 -2.67 -0.66
N LEU A 467 -4.12 -3.38 -0.24
CA LEU A 467 -4.13 -4.83 -0.05
C LEU A 467 -4.14 -5.14 1.45
N GLN A 468 -5.22 -5.72 1.95
CA GLN A 468 -5.36 -6.19 3.33
C GLN A 468 -5.49 -7.72 3.38
N MET A 469 -4.60 -8.38 4.12
CA MET A 469 -4.65 -9.84 4.25
C MET A 469 -4.14 -10.38 5.58
N THR A 470 -4.59 -11.57 5.96
CA THR A 470 -3.84 -12.48 6.84
C THR A 470 -3.09 -13.47 5.94
N ALA A 471 -1.76 -13.46 6.00
CA ALA A 471 -0.93 -14.33 5.18
C ALA A 471 -0.95 -15.78 5.67
N VAL A 472 -1.14 -16.72 4.74
CA VAL A 472 -1.08 -18.17 4.99
C VAL A 472 0.08 -18.77 4.19
N GLY A 473 1.17 -19.08 4.90
CA GLY A 473 2.41 -19.59 4.30
C GLY A 473 3.34 -18.48 3.77
N PRO A 474 4.51 -18.86 3.21
CA PRO A 474 5.45 -17.89 2.66
C PRO A 474 4.99 -17.34 1.32
N LEU A 475 5.33 -16.08 1.04
CA LEU A 475 5.25 -15.48 -0.29
C LEU A 475 6.57 -15.71 -1.03
N LEU A 476 6.51 -16.55 -2.07
CA LEU A 476 7.64 -16.83 -2.96
C LEU A 476 7.62 -15.86 -4.14
N ILE A 477 8.38 -14.77 -4.08
CA ILE A 477 8.25 -13.64 -5.00
C ILE A 477 9.58 -13.11 -5.53
N HIS A 478 9.61 -12.49 -6.72
CA HIS A 478 10.79 -11.74 -7.17
C HIS A 478 10.75 -10.26 -6.77
N ASN A 479 9.68 -9.52 -7.06
CA ASN A 479 9.65 -8.06 -6.85
C ASN A 479 8.38 -7.61 -6.12
N ILE A 480 8.54 -6.73 -5.15
CA ILE A 480 7.43 -6.06 -4.45
C ILE A 480 7.54 -4.55 -4.70
N GLN A 481 6.48 -3.95 -5.22
CA GLN A 481 6.31 -2.50 -5.36
C GLN A 481 5.07 -2.08 -4.57
N VAL A 482 5.21 -1.11 -3.67
CA VAL A 482 4.10 -0.57 -2.87
C VAL A 482 4.11 0.95 -2.96
N ASP A 483 3.20 1.51 -3.74
CA ASP A 483 2.92 2.95 -3.82
C ASP A 483 1.64 3.35 -3.07
N GLY A 484 0.76 2.39 -2.79
CA GLY A 484 -0.44 2.51 -1.94
C GLY A 484 -0.25 1.85 -0.57
N THR A 485 -1.22 1.09 -0.08
CA THR A 485 -1.18 0.50 1.27
C THR A 485 -1.16 -1.04 1.24
N LEU A 486 -0.16 -1.66 1.86
CA LEU A 486 -0.10 -3.10 2.13
C LEU A 486 -0.22 -3.36 3.63
N ARG A 487 -1.28 -4.06 4.04
CA ARG A 487 -1.54 -4.45 5.42
C ARG A 487 -1.56 -5.96 5.55
N VAL A 488 -0.63 -6.49 6.32
CA VAL A 488 -0.60 -7.89 6.74
C VAL A 488 -0.87 -7.96 8.24
N THR A 489 -1.99 -8.56 8.61
CA THR A 489 -2.48 -8.59 10.00
C THR A 489 -1.60 -9.46 10.90
N ASN A 490 -1.07 -10.55 10.35
CA ASN A 490 -0.22 -11.51 11.04
C ASN A 490 1.23 -11.50 10.48
N PRO A 491 2.14 -12.29 11.07
CA PRO A 491 3.51 -12.39 10.64
C PRO A 491 3.61 -13.04 9.27
N ILE A 492 4.51 -12.52 8.44
CA ILE A 492 4.69 -12.97 7.06
C ILE A 492 6.12 -13.43 6.80
N ILE A 493 6.27 -14.40 5.91
CA ILE A 493 7.57 -14.80 5.36
C ILE A 493 7.59 -14.42 3.89
N VAL A 494 8.55 -13.62 3.47
CA VAL A 494 8.79 -13.25 2.07
C VAL A 494 10.18 -13.76 1.68
N THR A 495 10.24 -14.60 0.65
CA THR A 495 11.49 -15.18 0.15
C THR A 495 11.50 -15.26 -1.38
N GLY A 496 12.67 -15.51 -1.94
CA GLY A 496 12.85 -15.71 -3.37
C GLY A 496 12.59 -17.13 -3.83
N THR A 497 12.57 -17.29 -5.15
CA THR A 497 12.26 -18.56 -5.85
C THR A 497 13.48 -19.44 -6.11
N THR A 498 14.64 -18.83 -6.29
CA THR A 498 15.86 -19.49 -6.80
C THR A 498 17.11 -19.18 -5.95
N TYR A 499 17.07 -18.16 -5.10
CA TYR A 499 18.22 -17.63 -4.35
C TYR A 499 17.92 -17.37 -2.87
N ASP A 500 16.90 -18.03 -2.31
CA ASP A 500 16.37 -17.80 -0.95
C ASP A 500 15.85 -16.37 -0.66
N ARG A 501 16.14 -15.38 -1.53
CA ARG A 501 15.77 -13.95 -1.39
C ARG A 501 15.04 -13.41 -2.62
N ALA A 502 14.01 -12.59 -2.39
CA ALA A 502 13.36 -11.80 -3.42
C ALA A 502 14.35 -10.74 -3.95
N ARG A 503 14.20 -10.29 -5.20
CA ARG A 503 15.12 -9.34 -5.85
C ARG A 503 15.02 -7.95 -5.25
N SER A 504 13.82 -7.43 -5.06
CA SER A 504 13.64 -6.09 -4.49
C SER A 504 12.33 -5.90 -3.76
N LEU A 505 12.38 -5.06 -2.73
CA LEU A 505 11.22 -4.43 -2.11
C LEU A 505 11.34 -2.91 -2.26
N ASN A 506 10.39 -2.30 -2.95
CA ASN A 506 10.34 -0.86 -3.18
C ASN A 506 9.05 -0.29 -2.61
N ILE A 507 9.17 0.69 -1.72
CA ILE A 507 8.05 1.44 -1.14
C ILE A 507 8.15 2.87 -1.65
N GLY A 508 7.22 3.30 -2.51
CA GLY A 508 7.18 4.65 -3.05
C GLY A 508 6.85 5.70 -1.99
N ALA A 509 6.91 6.98 -2.37
CA ALA A 509 6.76 8.10 -1.43
C ALA A 509 5.39 8.16 -0.73
N THR A 510 4.34 7.60 -1.34
CA THR A 510 3.01 7.45 -0.74
C THR A 510 2.75 6.04 -0.20
N GLY A 511 3.69 5.12 -0.39
CA GLY A 511 3.56 3.73 -0.03
C GLY A 511 3.58 3.54 1.49
N GLU A 512 2.72 2.66 1.98
CA GLU A 512 2.67 2.27 3.39
C GLU A 512 2.61 0.75 3.50
N VAL A 513 3.54 0.16 4.25
CA VAL A 513 3.61 -1.27 4.54
C VAL A 513 3.45 -1.49 6.04
N PHE A 514 2.49 -2.32 6.43
CA PHE A 514 2.23 -2.72 7.81
C PHE A 514 2.34 -4.25 7.90
N LEU A 515 3.25 -4.75 8.72
CA LEU A 515 3.46 -6.19 8.96
C LEU A 515 3.18 -6.54 10.42
N ASP A 516 2.48 -7.65 10.66
CA ASP A 516 1.98 -8.05 11.99
C ASP A 516 1.26 -6.88 12.69
N GLU A 517 0.34 -6.23 11.96
CA GLU A 517 -0.34 -5.02 12.44
C GLU A 517 -1.10 -5.26 13.76
N ASP A 518 -1.71 -6.44 13.91
CA ASP A 518 -2.45 -6.77 15.13
C ASP A 518 -1.49 -6.83 16.32
N GLY A 519 -0.37 -7.55 16.20
CA GLY A 519 0.67 -7.62 17.24
C GLY A 519 1.27 -6.25 17.58
N ARG A 520 1.46 -5.38 16.57
CA ARG A 520 1.94 -4.01 16.75
C ARG A 520 0.96 -3.12 17.49
N SER A 521 -0.33 -3.30 17.25
CA SER A 521 -1.37 -2.48 17.88
C SER A 521 -1.68 -2.91 19.33
N SER A 522 -1.53 -4.21 19.63
CA SER A 522 -1.80 -4.79 20.94
C SER A 522 -0.56 -4.86 21.84
N SER A 523 0.64 -4.72 21.28
CA SER A 523 1.92 -5.08 21.93
C SER A 523 1.99 -6.56 22.34
N GLU A 524 1.17 -7.42 21.74
CA GLU A 524 1.18 -8.87 21.92
C GLU A 524 1.64 -9.51 20.61
N TRP A 525 2.96 -9.58 20.41
CA TRP A 525 3.57 -10.09 19.19
C TRP A 525 3.17 -11.54 18.93
N THR A 526 2.62 -11.81 17.75
CA THR A 526 2.07 -13.14 17.43
C THR A 526 3.16 -14.10 16.95
N ASN A 527 4.16 -13.61 16.19
CA ASN A 527 5.39 -14.29 15.76
C ASN A 527 6.32 -13.29 15.02
N VAL A 528 7.43 -13.75 14.44
CA VAL A 528 8.38 -12.93 13.67
C VAL A 528 7.98 -12.84 12.19
N SER A 529 7.95 -11.62 11.64
CA SER A 529 7.89 -11.38 10.19
C SER A 529 9.30 -11.44 9.59
N TYR A 530 9.48 -12.27 8.55
CA TYR A 530 10.74 -12.45 7.84
C TYR A 530 10.66 -11.88 6.43
N ILE A 531 11.51 -10.90 6.11
CA ILE A 531 11.59 -10.33 4.75
C ILE A 531 12.99 -10.58 4.18
N GLY A 532 13.14 -11.64 3.39
CA GLY A 532 14.37 -11.98 2.69
C GLY A 532 14.41 -11.38 1.28
N VAL A 533 15.16 -10.28 1.10
CA VAL A 533 15.31 -9.56 -0.18
C VAL A 533 16.77 -9.16 -0.42
N HIS A 534 17.16 -8.95 -1.68
CA HIS A 534 18.47 -8.41 -2.03
C HIS A 534 18.58 -6.90 -1.78
N SER A 535 17.65 -6.12 -2.34
CA SER A 535 17.68 -4.65 -2.23
C SER A 535 16.35 -4.10 -1.74
N VAL A 536 16.42 -3.11 -0.84
CA VAL A 536 15.26 -2.41 -0.31
C VAL A 536 15.37 -0.92 -0.57
N THR A 537 14.34 -0.34 -1.18
CA THR A 537 14.18 1.11 -1.29
C THR A 537 12.93 1.55 -0.53
N ILE A 538 13.06 2.48 0.41
CA ILE A 538 11.94 3.02 1.19
C ILE A 538 11.89 4.54 1.01
N ALA A 539 10.86 5.02 0.31
CA ALA A 539 10.51 6.44 0.22
C ALA A 539 9.23 6.77 1.02
N GLY A 540 8.45 5.77 1.40
CA GLY A 540 7.23 5.88 2.19
C GLY A 540 7.38 5.33 3.61
N ARG A 541 6.42 4.53 4.09
CA ARG A 541 6.41 4.00 5.46
C ARG A 541 6.51 2.49 5.47
N PHE A 542 7.41 1.96 6.29
CA PHE A 542 7.53 0.55 6.62
C PHE A 542 7.38 0.40 8.14
N TYR A 543 6.31 -0.23 8.58
CA TYR A 543 6.08 -0.52 9.99
C TYR A 543 5.90 -2.01 10.18
N ALA A 544 6.74 -2.60 11.02
CA ALA A 544 6.63 -4.00 11.40
C ALA A 544 6.57 -4.15 12.91
N GLY A 545 5.92 -5.23 13.36
CA GLY A 545 6.08 -5.75 14.72
C GLY A 545 7.43 -6.43 14.93
N LEU A 546 7.43 -7.64 15.51
CA LEU A 546 8.62 -8.48 15.55
C LEU A 546 9.09 -8.77 14.12
N PHE A 547 10.32 -8.37 13.82
CA PHE A 547 10.84 -8.34 12.47
C PHE A 547 12.26 -8.89 12.41
N SER A 548 12.51 -9.70 11.40
CA SER A 548 13.85 -10.15 11.02
C SER A 548 14.02 -10.02 9.52
N ASN A 549 15.17 -9.49 9.10
CA ASN A 549 15.57 -9.53 7.69
C ASN A 549 16.45 -10.75 7.38
N ILE A 550 16.66 -11.63 8.37
CA ILE A 550 17.43 -12.86 8.28
C ILE A 550 16.46 -14.04 8.38
N TYR A 551 16.08 -14.60 7.24
CA TYR A 551 15.40 -15.89 7.19
C TYR A 551 16.44 -17.03 7.32
N PRO A 552 16.14 -18.21 7.90
CA PRO A 552 17.13 -19.26 8.22
C PRO A 552 18.03 -19.74 7.06
N THR A 553 17.64 -19.51 5.81
CA THR A 553 18.44 -19.85 4.62
C THR A 553 19.06 -18.63 3.92
N THR A 554 18.84 -17.41 4.44
CA THR A 554 19.28 -16.15 3.84
C THR A 554 20.29 -15.42 4.72
N PHE A 555 21.14 -14.60 4.11
CA PHE A 555 22.22 -13.88 4.82
C PHE A 555 21.83 -12.46 5.26
N GLY A 556 20.60 -11.99 5.01
CA GLY A 556 20.19 -10.59 5.18
C GLY A 556 20.00 -9.85 3.85
N TRP A 557 20.06 -8.52 3.89
CA TRP A 557 19.95 -7.64 2.72
C TRP A 557 21.31 -7.24 2.17
N ASP A 558 21.40 -6.99 0.85
CA ASP A 558 22.62 -6.42 0.25
C ASP A 558 22.62 -4.89 0.39
N SER A 559 21.44 -4.26 0.33
CA SER A 559 21.31 -2.80 0.46
C SER A 559 19.95 -2.36 1.01
N LEU A 560 19.97 -1.31 1.81
CA LEU A 560 18.83 -0.51 2.25
C LEU A 560 19.08 0.95 1.86
N HIS A 561 18.25 1.47 0.96
CA HIS A 561 18.23 2.86 0.58
C HIS A 561 16.94 3.51 1.07
N MET A 562 17.05 4.54 1.91
CA MET A 562 15.91 5.29 2.42
C MET A 562 15.96 6.73 1.92
N SER A 563 14.84 7.27 1.47
CA SER A 563 14.80 8.61 0.84
C SER A 563 13.60 9.47 1.27
N GLY A 564 13.75 10.79 1.22
CA GLY A 564 12.68 11.73 1.57
C GLY A 564 12.27 11.60 3.04
N ASN A 565 11.00 11.91 3.36
CA ASN A 565 10.46 11.77 4.72
C ASN A 565 10.02 10.32 5.05
N SER A 566 10.73 9.32 4.53
CA SER A 566 10.38 7.92 4.76
C SER A 566 10.56 7.51 6.23
N GLU A 567 9.79 6.53 6.68
CA GLU A 567 9.90 5.97 8.03
C GLU A 567 10.05 4.45 7.96
N PHE A 568 11.01 3.90 8.71
CA PHE A 568 11.13 2.47 8.94
C PHE A 568 11.16 2.20 10.45
N ARG A 569 10.06 1.67 11.00
CA ARG A 569 9.96 1.31 12.42
C ARG A 569 9.75 -0.18 12.60
N PHE A 570 10.48 -0.79 13.51
CA PHE A 570 10.38 -2.23 13.77
C PHE A 570 10.82 -2.62 15.19
N GLU A 571 10.31 -3.76 15.65
CA GLU A 571 10.82 -4.46 16.83
C GLU A 571 11.78 -5.56 16.34
N PRO A 572 13.09 -5.50 16.64
CA PRO A 572 14.04 -6.51 16.21
C PRO A 572 13.75 -7.86 16.87
N ALA A 573 13.61 -8.91 16.05
CA ALA A 573 13.53 -10.29 16.56
C ALA A 573 14.90 -10.98 16.63
N ASP A 574 15.81 -10.59 15.73
CA ASP A 574 17.19 -11.06 15.60
C ASP A 574 18.08 -9.88 15.13
N ASP A 575 19.34 -10.17 14.79
CA ASP A 575 20.22 -9.20 14.13
C ASP A 575 19.59 -8.65 12.85
N PHE A 576 19.89 -7.38 12.55
CA PHE A 576 19.58 -6.76 11.27
C PHE A 576 20.82 -6.82 10.38
N ALA A 577 20.82 -7.72 9.40
CA ALA A 577 21.97 -7.93 8.51
C ALA A 577 21.81 -7.17 7.18
N CYS A 578 22.62 -6.16 6.92
CA CYS A 578 22.61 -5.39 5.67
C CYS A 578 24.02 -4.92 5.27
N ASP A 579 24.48 -5.20 4.05
CA ASP A 579 25.83 -4.79 3.62
C ASP A 579 25.97 -3.27 3.39
N SER A 580 24.89 -2.56 3.04
CA SER A 580 24.91 -1.11 2.82
C SER A 580 23.61 -0.46 3.31
N ILE A 581 23.73 0.57 4.15
CA ILE A 581 22.59 1.34 4.69
C ILE A 581 22.82 2.81 4.34
N VAL A 582 21.96 3.39 3.51
CA VAL A 582 22.12 4.76 2.99
C VAL A 582 20.81 5.54 3.12
N PHE A 583 20.87 6.66 3.84
CA PHE A 583 19.75 7.57 4.05
C PHE A 583 19.99 8.86 3.26
N VAL A 584 18.98 9.32 2.52
CA VAL A 584 19.05 10.49 1.64
C VAL A 584 17.83 11.38 1.89
N GLU A 585 17.98 12.69 2.08
CA GLU A 585 16.85 13.64 2.15
C GLU A 585 15.84 13.47 3.31
N GLY A 586 16.26 13.04 4.51
CA GLY A 586 15.43 13.12 5.72
C GLY A 586 14.74 11.86 6.29
N PRO A 587 15.14 10.61 5.94
CA PRO A 587 14.41 9.43 6.37
C PRO A 587 14.68 9.10 7.84
N THR A 588 13.76 8.40 8.51
CA THR A 588 13.96 7.91 9.88
C THR A 588 13.89 6.39 9.95
N MET A 589 14.94 5.74 10.46
CA MET A 589 14.93 4.34 10.85
C MET A 589 14.93 4.25 12.38
N GLU A 590 14.03 3.46 12.93
CA GLU A 590 13.80 3.35 14.38
C GLU A 590 13.66 1.89 14.80
N SER A 591 14.49 1.46 15.75
CA SER A 591 14.29 0.20 16.48
C SER A 591 13.75 0.49 17.87
N PHE A 592 12.70 -0.23 18.25
CA PHE A 592 12.02 -0.03 19.53
C PHE A 592 12.81 -0.60 20.72
N THR A 593 13.55 -1.69 20.49
CA THR A 593 14.44 -2.35 21.46
C THR A 593 15.87 -2.48 20.90
N PRO A 594 16.85 -2.94 21.71
CA PRO A 594 18.22 -3.10 21.24
C PRO A 594 18.33 -4.02 20.02
N VAL A 595 19.13 -3.60 19.03
CA VAL A 595 19.35 -4.34 17.78
C VAL A 595 20.83 -4.45 17.45
N VAL A 596 21.23 -5.57 16.83
CA VAL A 596 22.57 -5.75 16.25
C VAL A 596 22.51 -5.43 14.75
N LEU A 597 23.06 -4.29 14.34
CA LEU A 597 23.25 -3.95 12.93
C LEU A 597 24.60 -4.49 12.44
N ARG A 598 24.60 -5.38 11.44
CA ARG A 598 25.83 -5.97 10.87
C ARG A 598 25.72 -6.19 9.36
N GLY A 599 26.85 -6.43 8.69
CA GLY A 599 26.86 -6.81 7.26
C GLY A 599 26.36 -8.24 7.05
N SER A 600 25.64 -8.47 5.95
CA SER A 600 25.14 -9.80 5.58
C SER A 600 26.27 -10.71 5.07
N THR A 601 27.20 -10.18 4.29
CA THR A 601 28.29 -10.96 3.67
C THR A 601 29.52 -11.05 4.58
N TYR A 602 29.91 -9.93 5.19
CA TYR A 602 31.19 -9.80 5.91
C TYR A 602 31.05 -9.62 7.41
N GLN A 603 29.84 -9.75 7.96
CA GLN A 603 29.55 -9.40 9.36
C GLN A 603 29.75 -7.91 9.68
N LEU A 604 30.12 -7.09 8.68
CA LEU A 604 30.37 -5.67 8.78
C LEU A 604 29.64 -4.95 7.65
N ILE A 605 28.85 -3.95 8.01
CA ILE A 605 28.20 -3.04 7.07
C ILE A 605 29.32 -2.29 6.34
N GLN A 606 29.41 -2.44 5.02
CA GLN A 606 30.48 -1.79 4.24
C GLN A 606 30.35 -0.27 4.29
N GLN A 607 29.11 0.23 4.32
CA GLN A 607 28.81 1.65 4.39
C GLN A 607 27.50 1.91 5.13
N LEU A 608 27.57 2.70 6.20
CA LEU A 608 26.44 3.29 6.92
C LEU A 608 26.48 4.81 6.73
N THR A 609 25.53 5.37 5.98
CA THR A 609 25.45 6.81 5.71
C THR A 609 24.10 7.37 6.13
N ILE A 610 24.13 8.36 7.02
CA ILE A 610 22.95 9.06 7.54
C ILE A 610 23.02 10.51 7.04
N SER A 611 22.42 10.82 5.89
CA SER A 611 22.41 12.19 5.37
C SER A 611 21.46 13.10 6.14
N HIS A 612 21.75 14.39 6.24
CA HIS A 612 20.83 15.38 6.82
C HIS A 612 19.53 15.54 5.99
N PRO A 613 18.34 15.72 6.61
CA PRO A 613 18.02 15.68 8.04
C PRO A 613 17.64 14.27 8.57
N GLY A 614 18.08 13.20 7.93
CA GLY A 614 17.69 11.82 8.28
C GLY A 614 18.17 11.39 9.67
N ALA A 615 17.55 10.35 10.22
CA ALA A 615 17.76 9.89 11.58
C ALA A 615 17.83 8.35 11.69
N LEU A 616 18.84 7.84 12.40
CA LEU A 616 18.88 6.46 12.89
C LEU A 616 18.72 6.49 14.41
N LEU A 617 17.64 5.90 14.89
CA LEU A 617 17.23 5.88 16.29
C LEU A 617 17.21 4.43 16.79
N LEU A 618 18.02 4.09 17.78
CA LEU A 618 18.10 2.73 18.32
C LEU A 618 17.66 2.67 19.78
N ASP A 619 16.83 1.69 20.13
CA ASP A 619 16.28 1.41 21.48
C ASP A 619 15.40 2.55 22.05
N THR A 620 14.35 2.94 21.31
CA THR A 620 13.51 4.12 21.64
C THR A 620 12.41 3.90 22.69
N ASN A 621 11.93 2.67 22.93
CA ASN A 621 10.79 2.48 23.83
C ASN A 621 11.13 2.78 25.29
N GLU A 622 12.37 2.55 25.71
CA GLU A 622 12.76 2.66 27.11
C GLU A 622 14.28 2.93 27.32
N GLY A 623 15.09 2.94 26.24
CA GLY A 623 16.54 3.20 26.23
C GLY A 623 16.94 4.60 25.75
N ASN A 624 15.99 5.54 25.75
CA ASN A 624 16.18 6.95 25.42
C ASN A 624 17.50 7.54 25.97
N LYS A 625 17.96 8.69 25.44
CA LYS A 625 19.19 9.43 25.83
C LYS A 625 19.51 9.44 27.34
N ASN A 626 18.50 9.29 28.20
CA ASN A 626 18.57 9.47 29.64
C ASN A 626 18.46 8.17 30.48
N VAL A 627 18.34 6.97 29.88
CA VAL A 627 18.12 5.72 30.63
C VAL A 627 19.16 4.66 30.25
N TRP A 628 20.03 4.32 31.20
CA TRP A 628 21.00 3.23 31.03
C TRP A 628 20.32 1.85 31.03
N ARG A 629 20.72 0.97 30.11
CA ARG A 629 20.28 -0.43 30.04
C ARG A 629 21.48 -1.36 30.01
N ASN A 630 21.34 -2.53 30.62
CA ASN A 630 22.37 -3.57 30.61
C ASN A 630 22.46 -4.35 29.29
N ILE A 631 21.59 -4.03 28.33
CA ILE A 631 21.57 -4.62 26.99
C ILE A 631 21.80 -3.48 26.00
N SER A 632 22.82 -3.60 25.17
CA SER A 632 23.23 -2.60 24.20
C SER A 632 22.72 -2.93 22.80
N SER A 633 22.41 -1.91 22.02
CA SER A 633 22.42 -2.09 20.56
C SER A 633 23.85 -2.30 20.08
N GLU A 634 24.03 -2.92 18.92
CA GLU A 634 25.35 -3.11 18.33
C GLU A 634 25.41 -2.57 16.90
N VAL A 635 26.52 -1.94 16.52
CA VAL A 635 26.71 -1.41 15.17
C VAL A 635 28.08 -1.82 14.63
N HIS A 636 28.07 -2.82 13.76
CA HIS A 636 29.25 -3.46 13.17
C HIS A 636 29.42 -2.96 11.73
N ALA A 637 30.28 -1.96 11.52
CA ALA A 637 30.44 -1.28 10.24
C ALA A 637 31.91 -0.97 9.90
N GLU A 638 32.23 -0.88 8.61
CA GLU A 638 33.51 -0.41 8.10
C GLU A 638 33.56 1.12 8.05
N ILE A 639 32.62 1.74 7.33
CA ILE A 639 32.57 3.19 7.13
C ILE A 639 31.25 3.72 7.68
N VAL A 640 31.33 4.67 8.61
CA VAL A 640 30.18 5.35 9.22
C VAL A 640 30.25 6.84 8.91
N THR A 641 29.19 7.38 8.30
CA THR A 641 29.06 8.81 7.98
C THR A 641 27.72 9.34 8.51
N VAL A 642 27.75 10.37 9.34
CA VAL A 642 26.57 10.92 10.02
C VAL A 642 26.49 12.43 9.78
N ASP A 643 25.76 12.84 8.75
CA ASP A 643 25.42 14.24 8.50
C ASP A 643 24.06 14.62 9.11
N GLY A 644 23.19 13.62 9.32
CA GLY A 644 21.90 13.73 10.03
C GLY A 644 22.01 13.35 11.50
N THR A 645 21.03 12.63 12.05
CA THR A 645 20.98 12.27 13.46
C THR A 645 21.28 10.79 13.65
N PHE A 646 22.29 10.46 14.46
CA PHE A 646 22.50 9.12 14.98
C PHE A 646 22.29 9.17 16.49
N HIS A 647 21.17 8.63 16.95
CA HIS A 647 20.86 8.51 18.36
C HIS A 647 20.76 7.05 18.72
N ALA A 648 21.62 6.64 19.63
CA ALA A 648 21.54 5.32 20.20
C ALA A 648 21.78 5.43 21.70
N GLY A 649 21.11 4.56 22.48
CA GLY A 649 21.38 4.41 23.91
C GLY A 649 22.78 3.83 24.14
N LEU A 650 22.87 2.73 24.90
CA LEU A 650 24.10 1.96 25.01
C LEU A 650 24.39 1.26 23.67
N VAL A 651 25.57 1.56 23.08
CA VAL A 651 26.04 0.95 21.84
C VAL A 651 27.38 0.26 22.02
N TYR A 652 27.43 -0.98 21.58
CA TYR A 652 28.66 -1.71 21.36
C TYR A 652 29.02 -1.70 19.87
N ILE A 653 30.22 -1.24 19.52
CA ILE A 653 30.63 -1.11 18.11
C ILE A 653 31.42 -2.33 17.59
N GLY A 654 31.34 -3.47 18.29
CA GLY A 654 31.98 -4.71 17.84
C GLY A 654 33.50 -4.61 17.84
N VAL A 655 34.08 -4.97 16.69
CA VAL A 655 35.52 -4.82 16.41
C VAL A 655 35.92 -3.37 16.12
N GLY A 656 34.98 -2.43 16.06
CA GLY A 656 35.21 -1.02 15.75
C GLY A 656 35.03 -0.67 14.30
N TRP A 657 35.32 0.60 13.98
CA TRP A 657 35.10 1.17 12.65
C TRP A 657 36.42 1.53 11.96
N LYS A 658 36.47 1.43 10.64
CA LYS A 658 37.64 1.90 9.88
C LYS A 658 37.63 3.42 9.75
N THR A 659 36.44 4.01 9.56
CA THR A 659 36.30 5.46 9.44
C THR A 659 34.98 5.93 10.05
N LEU A 660 35.05 6.99 10.84
CA LEU A 660 33.91 7.76 11.33
C LEU A 660 33.98 9.19 10.82
N GLY A 661 32.94 9.63 10.12
CA GLY A 661 32.71 11.03 9.76
C GLY A 661 31.41 11.56 10.36
N VAL A 662 31.43 12.71 11.03
CA VAL A 662 30.23 13.39 11.55
C VAL A 662 30.10 14.78 10.91
N GLY A 663 29.13 14.98 10.01
CA GLY A 663 29.00 16.12 9.10
C GLY A 663 28.35 17.39 9.62
N GLY A 664 28.20 18.37 8.73
CA GLY A 664 27.90 19.79 9.00
C GLY A 664 26.58 20.16 9.70
N GLN A 665 25.69 19.22 10.04
CA GLN A 665 24.58 19.34 11.01
C GLN A 665 24.33 18.02 11.78
N GLY A 666 25.34 17.15 11.80
CA GLY A 666 25.24 15.80 12.33
C GLY A 666 25.18 15.79 13.85
N LEU A 667 24.24 15.05 14.44
CA LEU A 667 24.21 14.80 15.87
C LEU A 667 24.41 13.31 16.13
N PHE A 668 25.59 12.97 16.66
CA PHE A 668 25.94 11.63 17.06
C PHE A 668 25.92 11.55 18.58
N THR A 669 24.93 10.87 19.15
CA THR A 669 24.81 10.69 20.61
C THR A 669 24.80 9.21 20.95
N LEU A 670 25.72 8.78 21.83
CA LEU A 670 25.74 7.40 22.35
C LEU A 670 26.22 7.29 23.80
N GLN A 671 26.01 6.10 24.34
CA GLN A 671 26.67 5.57 25.54
C GLN A 671 27.55 4.38 25.12
N SER A 672 28.82 4.35 25.54
CA SER A 672 29.72 3.22 25.30
C SER A 672 30.91 3.27 26.27
N THR A 673 31.63 2.16 26.41
CA THR A 673 32.86 2.08 27.22
C THR A 673 34.13 1.99 26.37
N ASP A 674 34.01 1.54 25.13
CA ASP A 674 35.15 1.29 24.23
C ASP A 674 34.78 1.69 22.79
N PHE A 675 35.71 2.35 22.09
CA PHE A 675 35.50 2.94 20.77
C PHE A 675 36.71 2.74 19.83
N PRO A 676 36.95 1.50 19.38
CA PRO A 676 37.93 1.23 18.34
C PRO A 676 37.57 1.92 17.00
N VAL A 677 38.43 2.82 16.53
CA VAL A 677 38.30 3.52 15.25
C VAL A 677 39.66 3.82 14.62
N ASN A 678 39.87 3.56 13.33
CA ASN A 678 41.16 3.88 12.69
C ASN A 678 41.29 5.37 12.29
N ASN A 679 40.21 5.99 11.82
CA ASN A 679 40.18 7.41 11.45
C ASN A 679 38.87 8.05 11.92
N MET A 680 38.97 9.22 12.55
CA MET A 680 37.81 9.92 13.11
C MET A 680 37.84 11.39 12.70
N THR A 681 36.75 11.88 12.11
CA THR A 681 36.61 13.28 11.72
C THR A 681 35.23 13.80 12.08
N ILE A 682 35.19 14.92 12.80
CA ILE A 682 33.96 15.68 13.05
C ILE A 682 34.05 16.96 12.23
N ASN A 683 33.26 17.01 11.16
CA ASN A 683 33.32 17.99 10.11
C ASN A 683 32.56 19.29 10.45
N SER A 684 33.00 20.36 9.82
CA SER A 684 32.42 21.70 9.84
C SER A 684 31.15 21.80 8.98
N PRO A 685 30.30 22.84 9.16
CA PRO A 685 30.39 23.91 10.17
C PRO A 685 29.67 23.61 11.49
N SER A 686 28.95 22.49 11.62
CA SER A 686 28.21 22.17 12.86
C SER A 686 28.07 20.68 13.22
N GLY A 687 29.01 19.82 12.79
CA GLY A 687 29.04 18.44 13.26
C GLY A 687 29.24 18.35 14.77
N ARG A 688 28.43 17.52 15.42
CA ARG A 688 28.41 17.35 16.87
C ARG A 688 28.41 15.87 17.24
N MET A 689 29.41 15.48 18.01
CA MET A 689 29.45 14.19 18.69
C MET A 689 29.38 14.39 20.20
N GLU A 690 28.41 13.76 20.84
CA GLU A 690 28.19 13.83 22.28
C GLU A 690 28.18 12.41 22.86
N VAL A 691 29.21 12.09 23.64
CA VAL A 691 29.33 10.82 24.35
C VAL A 691 28.98 11.05 25.80
N LEU A 692 27.96 10.34 26.28
CA LEU A 692 27.36 10.62 27.59
C LEU A 692 28.11 9.97 28.76
N THR A 693 28.99 9.02 28.46
CA THR A 693 29.78 8.26 29.44
C THR A 693 31.28 8.34 29.17
N PRO A 694 32.12 8.04 30.18
CA PRO A 694 33.55 7.83 29.96
C PRO A 694 33.81 6.75 28.90
N LEU A 695 34.67 7.06 27.92
CA LEU A 695 34.91 6.23 26.73
C LEU A 695 36.40 6.05 26.44
N ASN A 696 36.82 4.86 26.02
CA ASN A 696 38.17 4.60 25.52
C ASN A 696 38.21 4.63 23.98
N ILE A 697 38.81 5.67 23.39
CA ILE A 697 38.98 5.82 21.93
C ILE A 697 40.39 5.35 21.55
N HIS A 698 40.48 4.37 20.66
CA HIS A 698 41.77 3.80 20.21
C HIS A 698 41.66 3.25 18.79
N GLY A 699 42.77 2.81 18.20
CA GLY A 699 42.76 2.20 16.86
C GLY A 699 42.00 0.88 16.82
N ARG A 700 41.34 0.56 15.70
CA ARG A 700 40.69 -0.75 15.52
C ARG A 700 41.72 -1.83 15.22
N GLU A 701 42.56 -1.60 14.22
CA GLU A 701 43.58 -2.58 13.77
C GLU A 701 44.95 -2.32 14.42
N GLN A 702 45.12 -1.10 14.94
CA GLN A 702 46.32 -0.59 15.58
C GLN A 702 45.98 -0.18 17.02
N SER A 703 46.98 0.07 17.87
CA SER A 703 46.71 0.54 19.24
C SER A 703 46.22 1.99 19.30
N HIS A 704 46.38 2.77 18.23
CA HIS A 704 46.06 4.21 18.18
C HIS A 704 45.22 4.54 16.96
N VAL A 705 44.33 5.52 17.10
CA VAL A 705 43.65 6.18 15.97
C VAL A 705 44.72 6.87 15.13
N TYR A 706 44.74 6.65 13.81
CA TYR A 706 45.75 7.29 12.95
C TYR A 706 45.56 8.81 12.94
N ASP A 707 44.40 9.27 12.47
CA ASP A 707 44.01 10.68 12.46
C ASP A 707 42.70 10.90 13.22
N MET A 708 42.73 11.78 14.23
CA MET A 708 41.56 12.30 14.93
C MET A 708 41.43 13.81 14.69
N ILE A 709 40.38 14.23 13.99
CA ILE A 709 40.19 15.61 13.53
C ILE A 709 38.84 16.15 14.03
N VAL A 710 38.85 17.31 14.67
CA VAL A 710 37.67 18.11 14.99
C VAL A 710 37.77 19.41 14.21
N GLU A 711 37.06 19.56 13.09
CA GLU A 711 37.15 20.73 12.22
C GLU A 711 36.60 22.01 12.86
N SER A 712 36.92 23.17 12.26
CA SER A 712 36.43 24.46 12.73
C SER A 712 34.89 24.54 12.72
N GLY A 713 34.29 24.92 13.85
CA GLY A 713 32.83 24.93 14.03
C GLY A 713 32.22 23.61 14.50
N ALA A 714 32.96 22.50 14.42
CA ALA A 714 32.53 21.21 14.95
C ALA A 714 32.69 21.12 16.49
N THR A 715 31.99 20.18 17.12
CA THR A 715 32.09 19.94 18.56
C THR A 715 32.15 18.44 18.89
N LEU A 716 33.21 18.01 19.57
CA LEU A 716 33.28 16.76 20.31
C LEU A 716 33.05 17.03 21.78
N THR A 717 32.13 16.31 22.41
CA THR A 717 31.96 16.33 23.86
C THR A 717 31.99 14.92 24.42
N LEU A 718 32.91 14.67 25.34
CA LEU A 718 33.06 13.38 26.03
C LEU A 718 32.68 13.53 27.50
N ASP A 719 32.04 12.50 28.05
CA ASP A 719 31.65 12.41 29.46
C ASP A 719 30.86 13.65 29.91
N THR A 720 29.73 13.95 29.26
CA THR A 720 28.86 15.07 29.66
C THR A 720 28.16 14.89 31.02
N GLY A 721 28.35 13.73 31.67
CA GLY A 721 27.92 13.34 33.01
C GLY A 721 26.81 14.17 33.66
N ASN A 722 25.56 13.70 33.58
CA ASN A 722 24.44 14.00 34.51
C ASN A 722 23.17 13.18 34.18
N TYR A 723 23.29 11.87 33.92
CA TYR A 723 22.16 11.02 33.52
C TYR A 723 21.97 9.82 34.47
N ALA A 724 20.72 9.39 34.67
CA ALA A 724 20.40 8.31 35.60
C ALA A 724 20.98 6.97 35.10
N GLY A 725 21.82 6.32 35.91
CA GLY A 725 22.39 5.00 35.62
C GLY A 725 23.81 4.98 35.03
N THR A 726 24.46 6.14 34.81
CA THR A 726 25.86 6.21 34.32
C THR A 726 26.92 5.77 35.34
N GLU A 727 26.53 5.46 36.59
CA GLU A 727 27.44 4.94 37.63
C GLU A 727 27.99 3.52 37.34
N LEU A 728 27.62 2.92 36.21
CA LEU A 728 27.96 1.55 35.82
C LEU A 728 29.14 1.41 34.84
N THR A 729 29.75 2.50 34.35
CA THR A 729 30.99 2.37 33.59
C THR A 729 32.17 2.10 34.52
N ASN A 730 32.96 1.05 34.24
CA ASN A 730 34.19 0.77 34.99
C ASN A 730 35.26 1.86 34.84
N ASN A 731 35.11 2.76 33.86
CA ASN A 731 36.04 3.84 33.57
C ASN A 731 35.65 5.10 34.36
N SER A 732 36.63 5.73 34.98
CA SER A 732 36.47 6.98 35.73
C SER A 732 36.80 8.23 34.91
N TYR A 733 37.29 8.06 33.68
CA TYR A 733 37.68 9.10 32.72
C TYR A 733 37.65 8.56 31.28
N SER A 734 37.56 9.45 30.30
CA SER A 734 37.70 9.10 28.88
C SER A 734 39.18 9.00 28.50
N THR A 735 39.54 8.06 27.65
CA THR A 735 40.90 7.88 27.13
C THR A 735 40.91 8.10 25.62
N VAL A 736 41.92 8.79 25.10
CA VAL A 736 42.16 8.96 23.66
C VAL A 736 43.57 8.51 23.34
N LEU A 737 43.69 7.42 22.58
CA LEU A 737 44.94 6.92 22.04
C LEU A 737 44.96 7.20 20.53
N ALA A 738 45.71 8.21 20.10
CA ALA A 738 45.82 8.61 18.70
C ALA A 738 47.28 8.82 18.29
N ASP A 739 47.58 8.89 17.00
CA ASP A 739 48.91 9.29 16.53
C ASP A 739 48.93 10.79 16.20
N TYR A 740 47.87 11.28 15.54
CA TYR A 740 47.69 12.69 15.23
C TYR A 740 46.31 13.17 15.69
N VAL A 741 46.29 14.25 16.48
CA VAL A 741 45.06 14.91 16.96
C VAL A 741 45.05 16.35 16.49
N THR A 742 44.06 16.73 15.68
CA THR A 742 43.88 18.11 15.20
C THR A 742 42.55 18.66 15.69
N ILE A 743 42.57 19.76 16.43
CA ILE A 743 41.38 20.38 17.04
C ILE A 743 41.23 21.78 16.51
N GLY A 744 40.47 21.97 15.43
CA GLY A 744 40.03 23.25 14.91
C GLY A 744 38.70 23.77 15.49
N GLY A 745 37.86 22.86 16.00
CA GLY A 745 36.58 23.16 16.67
C GLY A 745 36.67 23.10 18.20
N ASN A 746 35.61 22.61 18.85
CA ASN A 746 35.59 22.40 20.30
C ASN A 746 35.75 20.92 20.64
N PHE A 747 36.77 20.55 21.42
CA PHE A 747 36.86 19.27 22.11
C PHE A 747 36.72 19.52 23.61
N LEU A 748 35.56 19.15 24.14
CA LEU A 748 35.22 19.25 25.54
C LEU A 748 35.21 17.85 26.15
N ALA A 749 35.87 17.65 27.28
CA ALA A 749 35.76 16.43 28.05
C ALA A 749 35.55 16.79 29.52
N ASN A 750 34.78 15.99 30.27
CA ASN A 750 34.82 16.12 31.72
C ASN A 750 36.15 15.55 32.21
N LYS A 751 36.32 14.24 32.32
CA LYS A 751 37.63 13.66 32.66
C LYS A 751 38.32 13.06 31.43
N LEU A 752 39.58 13.41 31.18
CA LEU A 752 40.34 12.96 30.01
C LEU A 752 41.74 12.44 30.39
N SER A 753 42.20 11.50 29.56
CA SER A 753 43.57 11.03 29.39
C SER A 753 43.83 10.97 27.88
N ILE A 754 44.89 11.59 27.38
CA ILE A 754 45.27 11.61 25.98
C ILE A 754 46.72 11.17 25.79
N SER A 755 46.94 10.24 24.87
CA SER A 755 48.28 9.82 24.40
C SER A 755 48.35 10.01 22.89
N SER A 756 49.23 10.88 22.41
CA SER A 756 49.39 11.21 20.99
C SER A 756 50.84 11.46 20.58
N TYR A 757 51.24 11.28 19.31
CA TYR A 757 52.56 11.80 18.88
C TYR A 757 52.46 13.31 18.69
N VAL A 758 51.41 13.76 18.01
CA VAL A 758 51.20 15.17 17.70
C VAL A 758 49.78 15.59 18.09
N ILE A 759 49.68 16.73 18.78
CA ILE A 759 48.42 17.40 19.08
C ILE A 759 48.52 18.83 18.55
N ALA A 760 47.68 19.17 17.57
CA ALA A 760 47.58 20.50 16.98
C ALA A 760 46.25 21.16 17.37
N ILE A 761 46.31 22.29 18.08
CA ILE A 761 45.16 23.02 18.59
C ILE A 761 45.02 24.36 17.85
N HIS A 762 43.93 24.47 17.10
CA HIS A 762 43.47 25.68 16.42
C HIS A 762 42.15 26.24 16.98
N GLY A 763 41.36 25.41 17.66
CA GLY A 763 40.11 25.75 18.34
C GLY A 763 40.24 25.64 19.86
N LEU A 764 39.30 24.98 20.54
CA LEU A 764 39.27 24.83 22.00
C LEU A 764 39.42 23.36 22.41
N LEU A 765 40.38 23.06 23.29
CA LEU A 765 40.46 21.82 24.06
C LEU A 765 40.23 22.15 25.54
N SER A 766 39.18 21.60 26.16
CA SER A 766 38.87 21.82 27.58
C SER A 766 38.56 20.53 28.31
N PHE A 767 39.30 20.23 29.39
CA PHE A 767 39.13 18.98 30.15
C PHE A 767 39.60 19.05 31.61
N TYR A 768 39.20 18.06 32.41
CA TYR A 768 39.79 17.77 33.72
C TYR A 768 40.77 16.59 33.57
N ALA A 769 42.06 16.85 33.80
CA ALA A 769 43.07 15.80 33.74
C ALA A 769 42.84 14.74 34.82
N SER A 770 43.05 13.48 34.47
CA SER A 770 42.86 12.33 35.37
C SER A 770 44.09 11.43 35.51
N THR A 771 44.90 11.36 34.46
CA THR A 771 46.21 10.68 34.43
C THR A 771 47.23 11.62 33.81
N PRO A 772 48.51 11.23 33.72
CA PRO A 772 49.43 11.93 32.84
C PRO A 772 48.91 11.95 31.39
N GLU A 773 49.12 13.08 30.72
CA GLU A 773 48.86 13.30 29.30
C GLU A 773 50.18 13.10 28.55
N GLU A 774 50.19 12.24 27.53
CA GLU A 774 51.42 11.82 26.84
C GLU A 774 51.48 12.39 25.42
N PHE A 775 52.51 13.17 25.10
CA PHE A 775 52.77 13.58 23.72
C PHE A 775 54.22 13.96 23.42
N ASP A 776 54.62 13.81 22.16
CA ASP A 776 55.92 14.31 21.68
C ASP A 776 55.82 15.76 21.21
N THR A 777 54.69 16.18 20.64
CA THR A 777 54.50 17.57 20.20
C THR A 777 53.08 18.05 20.47
N LEU A 778 52.96 19.14 21.22
CA LEU A 778 51.72 19.90 21.38
C LEU A 778 51.90 21.30 20.82
N THR A 779 51.18 21.64 19.76
CA THR A 779 51.18 23.00 19.17
C THR A 779 49.82 23.66 19.39
N ILE A 780 49.82 24.82 20.02
CA ILE A 780 48.65 25.67 20.22
C ILE A 780 48.85 26.91 19.35
N SER A 781 48.22 26.94 18.18
CA SER A 781 48.32 28.07 17.25
C SER A 781 47.68 29.34 17.81
N SER A 782 47.95 30.50 17.20
CA SER A 782 47.45 31.82 17.66
C SER A 782 45.94 31.93 17.95
N GLY A 783 45.09 31.14 17.26
CA GLY A 783 43.65 31.06 17.51
C GLY A 783 43.23 29.98 18.52
N GLY A 784 44.14 29.07 18.86
CA GLY A 784 43.92 27.91 19.70
C GLY A 784 43.90 28.21 21.20
N GLN A 785 43.12 27.42 21.93
CA GLN A 785 42.93 27.51 23.37
C GLN A 785 42.95 26.12 24.02
N VAL A 786 43.75 25.96 25.07
CA VAL A 786 43.75 24.77 25.93
C VAL A 786 43.37 25.20 27.35
N GLN A 787 42.36 24.55 27.93
CA GLN A 787 41.91 24.77 29.30
C GLN A 787 41.92 23.45 30.08
N VAL A 788 42.80 23.34 31.06
CA VAL A 788 42.91 22.18 31.92
C VAL A 788 42.40 22.55 33.31
N ASN A 789 41.30 21.93 33.73
CA ASN A 789 40.54 22.33 34.91
C ASN A 789 41.03 21.68 36.22
N ASN A 790 41.90 20.67 36.14
CA ASN A 790 42.61 20.04 37.26
C ASN A 790 44.12 20.06 37.02
N PRO A 791 44.97 19.95 38.06
CA PRO A 791 46.41 19.78 37.88
C PRO A 791 46.70 18.59 36.96
N ALA A 792 47.61 18.78 36.00
CA ALA A 792 47.94 17.78 34.99
C ALA A 792 49.43 17.51 34.92
N THR A 793 49.80 16.26 34.67
CA THR A 793 51.19 15.88 34.35
C THR A 793 51.27 15.68 32.85
N PHE A 794 52.20 16.36 32.19
CA PHE A 794 52.47 16.18 30.77
C PHE A 794 53.80 15.44 30.60
N LEU A 795 53.80 14.37 29.82
CA LEU A 795 54.93 13.49 29.59
C LEU A 795 55.21 13.36 28.10
N GLY A 796 56.49 13.23 27.74
CA GLY A 796 56.88 12.70 26.44
C GLY A 796 56.31 11.31 26.18
N ARG A 797 55.76 11.08 24.98
CA ARG A 797 55.25 9.75 24.60
C ARG A 797 56.40 8.84 24.19
N SER A 798 57.39 9.37 23.48
CA SER A 798 58.53 8.63 22.96
C SER A 798 59.69 8.57 23.96
N SER A 799 60.46 7.47 23.94
CA SER A 799 61.69 7.37 24.72
C SER A 799 62.84 8.24 24.17
N ASN A 800 62.59 8.97 23.08
CA ASN A 800 63.63 9.66 22.31
C ASN A 800 63.93 11.07 22.82
N ARG A 801 63.15 11.60 23.77
CA ARG A 801 63.38 12.91 24.39
C ARG A 801 63.47 14.02 23.34
N THR A 802 62.36 14.21 22.62
CA THR A 802 62.16 15.33 21.68
C THR A 802 60.86 16.08 21.99
N ASP A 803 60.47 16.10 23.26
CA ASP A 803 59.12 16.45 23.67
C ASP A 803 58.96 17.96 23.70
N THR A 804 58.06 18.49 22.88
CA THR A 804 57.94 19.93 22.61
C THR A 804 56.52 20.42 22.84
N ILE A 805 56.38 21.52 23.57
CA ILE A 805 55.14 22.30 23.64
C ILE A 805 55.39 23.67 23.01
N GLU A 806 54.58 24.02 22.02
CA GLU A 806 54.58 25.33 21.36
C GLU A 806 53.26 26.05 21.61
N ILE A 807 53.31 27.23 22.19
CA ILE A 807 52.13 28.01 22.57
C ILE A 807 52.20 29.37 21.88
N GLU A 808 51.52 29.51 20.74
CA GLU A 808 51.23 30.79 20.09
C GLU A 808 49.87 31.37 20.51
N GLY A 809 48.93 30.50 20.88
CA GLY A 809 47.59 30.85 21.38
C GLY A 809 47.53 31.01 22.90
N ARG A 810 46.56 30.36 23.55
CA ARG A 810 46.41 30.41 25.02
C ARG A 810 46.34 29.02 25.65
N MET A 811 47.14 28.78 26.68
CA MET A 811 47.05 27.59 27.54
C MET A 811 46.78 28.03 28.97
N LYS A 812 45.76 27.45 29.59
CA LYS A 812 45.37 27.70 30.98
C LYS A 812 45.34 26.40 31.76
N LEU A 813 46.21 26.29 32.76
CA LEU A 813 46.34 25.14 33.67
C LEU A 813 45.79 25.52 35.04
N HIS A 814 44.81 24.76 35.53
CA HIS A 814 44.21 24.82 36.87
C HIS A 814 44.53 26.09 37.67
N SER A 815 44.05 27.23 37.16
CA SER A 815 44.36 28.54 37.74
C SER A 815 43.08 29.23 38.18
N ALA A 816 42.92 29.39 39.49
CA ALA A 816 41.97 30.36 40.08
C ALA A 816 42.45 31.82 39.90
N ILE A 817 43.63 32.00 39.29
CA ILE A 817 44.37 33.25 39.26
C ILE A 817 43.83 34.16 38.16
N SER A 818 43.39 35.36 38.54
CA SER A 818 43.09 36.46 37.61
C SER A 818 43.87 37.75 37.91
N ASN A 819 44.52 37.84 39.08
CA ASN A 819 45.44 38.93 39.46
C ASN A 819 46.21 38.59 40.77
N HIS A 820 47.25 39.38 41.07
CA HIS A 820 48.09 39.29 42.29
C HIS A 820 47.33 39.46 43.63
N ASN A 821 46.04 39.85 43.63
CA ASN A 821 45.35 40.29 44.85
C ASN A 821 44.42 39.23 45.48
N ASN A 822 44.19 38.10 44.80
CA ASN A 822 43.33 37.02 45.29
C ASN A 822 44.13 35.73 45.56
N HIS A 823 44.85 35.68 46.68
CA HIS A 823 45.60 34.50 47.17
C HIS A 823 44.70 33.45 47.84
N LEU A 824 43.62 33.01 47.20
CA LEU A 824 42.92 31.81 47.64
C LEU A 824 43.48 30.63 46.84
N TRP A 825 44.51 29.99 47.41
CA TRP A 825 45.19 28.81 46.87
C TRP A 825 44.51 27.54 47.41
N PRO A 826 43.74 26.80 46.59
CA PRO A 826 43.01 25.64 47.08
C PRO A 826 43.56 24.37 46.42
N SER A 827 44.87 24.08 46.49
CA SER A 827 45.38 22.71 46.43
C SER A 827 46.90 22.66 46.63
N ASN A 828 47.35 21.57 47.21
CA ASN A 828 48.73 21.08 47.30
C ASN A 828 49.14 20.28 46.05
N GLN A 829 48.53 20.55 44.89
CA GLN A 829 48.70 19.77 43.67
C GLN A 829 49.09 20.72 42.52
N SER A 830 50.28 20.51 41.96
CA SER A 830 50.82 21.28 40.83
C SER A 830 50.61 20.54 39.51
N SER A 831 50.49 21.31 38.42
CA SER A 831 50.72 20.75 37.09
C SER A 831 52.22 20.51 36.91
N VAL A 832 52.60 19.46 36.19
CA VAL A 832 53.99 19.04 36.01
C VAL A 832 54.30 18.91 34.53
N PHE A 833 55.40 19.52 34.08
CA PHE A 833 55.90 19.37 32.72
C PHE A 833 57.16 18.49 32.70
N HIS A 834 57.09 17.33 32.04
CA HIS A 834 58.24 16.50 31.66
C HIS A 834 58.41 16.58 30.14
N LEU A 835 59.14 17.60 29.70
CA LEU A 835 59.34 17.92 28.30
C LEU A 835 60.77 18.40 28.08
N ASP A 836 61.27 18.39 26.84
CA ASP A 836 62.58 18.95 26.50
C ASP A 836 62.49 20.43 26.16
N HIS A 837 61.49 20.84 25.40
CA HIS A 837 61.35 22.21 24.89
C HIS A 837 59.96 22.79 25.14
N LEU A 838 59.89 23.92 25.86
CA LEU A 838 58.69 24.75 25.97
C LEU A 838 58.93 26.08 25.27
N ASN A 839 58.18 26.35 24.21
CA ASN A 839 58.20 27.61 23.47
C ASN A 839 56.87 28.35 23.65
N VAL A 840 56.89 29.55 24.23
CA VAL A 840 55.70 30.37 24.47
C VAL A 840 55.85 31.69 23.73
N SER A 841 55.09 31.86 22.65
CA SER A 841 54.92 33.12 21.92
C SER A 841 53.52 33.74 22.10
N GLY A 842 52.60 33.03 22.77
CA GLY A 842 51.25 33.46 23.15
C GLY A 842 51.10 33.64 24.66
N THR A 843 50.11 33.00 25.28
CA THR A 843 49.86 33.10 26.73
C THR A 843 49.79 31.73 27.42
N LEU A 844 50.59 31.55 28.47
CA LEU A 844 50.51 30.43 29.40
C LEU A 844 50.10 30.94 30.80
N GLU A 845 48.95 30.50 31.28
CA GLU A 845 48.46 30.67 32.65
C GLU A 845 48.65 29.35 33.40
N GLY A 846 49.82 29.16 34.00
CA GLY A 846 50.29 27.87 34.52
C GLY A 846 49.71 27.43 35.86
N GLY A 847 48.99 28.30 36.60
CA GLY A 847 48.53 27.98 37.95
C GLY A 847 49.70 27.59 38.86
N ALA A 848 49.53 26.62 39.75
CA ALA A 848 50.65 25.97 40.43
C ALA A 848 51.38 25.05 39.44
N LEU A 849 52.64 25.36 39.13
CA LEU A 849 53.43 24.67 38.10
C LEU A 849 54.70 24.09 38.71
N SER A 850 55.13 22.95 38.20
CA SER A 850 56.37 22.28 38.58
C SER A 850 57.08 21.70 37.35
N VAL A 851 58.39 21.58 37.45
CA VAL A 851 59.27 21.04 36.41
C VAL A 851 59.61 19.60 36.73
N GLY A 852 59.36 18.70 35.78
CA GLY A 852 59.79 17.31 35.83
C GLY A 852 61.25 17.15 35.41
N SER A 853 61.70 15.90 35.29
CA SER A 853 63.04 15.59 34.77
C SER A 853 63.13 15.83 33.27
N GLY A 854 64.21 16.46 32.80
CA GLY A 854 64.60 16.45 31.40
C GLY A 854 64.36 17.73 30.61
N TRP A 855 64.00 18.83 31.27
CA TRP A 855 63.73 20.10 30.63
C TRP A 855 65.00 20.80 30.15
N GLN A 856 65.19 20.82 28.82
CA GLN A 856 66.38 21.39 28.18
C GLN A 856 66.20 22.88 27.93
N THR A 857 65.05 23.31 27.40
CA THR A 857 64.85 24.71 26.98
C THR A 857 63.49 25.26 27.38
N LEU A 858 63.50 26.45 27.97
CA LEU A 858 62.34 27.34 28.07
C LEU A 858 62.61 28.57 27.20
N LEU A 859 61.81 28.77 26.15
CA LEU A 859 61.82 29.96 25.30
C LEU A 859 60.50 30.71 25.48
N VAL A 860 60.56 31.97 25.89
CA VAL A 860 59.41 32.88 25.90
C VAL A 860 59.67 33.97 24.88
N GLY A 861 59.03 33.88 23.71
CA GLY A 861 59.22 34.83 22.60
C GLY A 861 58.69 36.24 22.92
N ASP A 862 58.92 37.20 22.02
CA ASP A 862 58.63 38.64 22.23
C ASP A 862 57.16 38.95 22.59
N LEU A 863 56.22 38.14 22.10
CA LEU A 863 54.78 38.25 22.39
C LEU A 863 54.32 37.29 23.51
N GLY A 864 55.23 36.43 23.96
CA GLY A 864 55.00 35.41 24.96
C GLY A 864 54.72 35.99 26.35
N THR A 865 53.73 35.44 27.02
CA THR A 865 53.38 35.78 28.41
C THR A 865 53.22 34.49 29.20
N VAL A 866 54.01 34.31 30.27
CA VAL A 866 53.93 33.15 31.17
C VAL A 866 53.63 33.64 32.58
N THR A 867 52.56 33.13 33.19
CA THR A 867 52.18 33.47 34.57
C THR A 867 51.96 32.20 35.38
N PHE A 868 52.59 32.05 36.54
CA PHE A 868 52.51 30.81 37.33
C PHE A 868 52.87 31.01 38.81
N GLN A 869 52.55 30.03 39.64
CA GLN A 869 53.12 29.82 40.97
C GLN A 869 54.19 28.74 40.89
N PRO A 870 55.43 29.02 41.29
CA PRO A 870 56.47 28.01 41.35
C PRO A 870 56.23 26.97 42.45
N GLU A 871 56.25 25.69 42.08
CA GLU A 871 56.24 24.53 42.98
C GLU A 871 57.42 23.60 42.66
N GLY A 872 58.24 23.29 43.66
CA GLY A 872 59.42 22.42 43.49
C GLY A 872 60.59 23.06 42.73
N THR A 873 61.70 22.33 42.58
CA THR A 873 62.90 22.85 41.92
C THR A 873 62.72 22.92 40.40
N TYR A 874 63.06 24.06 39.80
CA TYR A 874 63.00 24.29 38.37
C TYR A 874 64.37 24.04 37.75
N ARG A 875 64.65 22.83 37.26
CA ARG A 875 65.92 22.51 36.60
C ARG A 875 65.73 22.56 35.07
N ILE A 876 66.25 23.61 34.44
CA ILE A 876 66.11 23.87 33.00
C ILE A 876 67.48 24.27 32.43
N ASP A 877 68.02 23.54 31.45
CA ASP A 877 69.39 23.79 30.97
C ASP A 877 69.55 25.20 30.37
N ASP A 878 68.65 25.62 29.49
CA ASP A 878 68.64 26.94 28.85
C ASP A 878 67.28 27.66 29.05
N VAL A 879 67.29 28.83 29.69
CA VAL A 879 66.13 29.71 29.84
C VAL A 879 66.35 30.98 29.02
N VAL A 880 65.47 31.23 28.05
CA VAL A 880 65.51 32.39 27.16
C VAL A 880 64.18 33.14 27.23
N ILE A 881 64.24 34.41 27.65
CA ILE A 881 63.06 35.25 27.87
C ILE A 881 63.20 36.50 27.02
N ALA A 882 62.34 36.65 26.02
CA ALA A 882 62.17 37.84 25.21
C ALA A 882 60.79 38.51 25.41
N GLY A 883 59.83 37.80 26.02
CA GLY A 883 58.52 38.31 26.44
C GLY A 883 58.38 38.56 27.95
N HIS A 884 57.19 38.30 28.50
CA HIS A 884 56.86 38.51 29.90
C HIS A 884 56.72 37.20 30.67
N VAL A 885 57.44 37.06 31.77
CA VAL A 885 57.31 35.94 32.72
C VAL A 885 57.01 36.51 34.10
N THR A 886 55.98 36.02 34.76
CA THR A 886 55.58 36.47 36.11
C THR A 886 55.30 35.28 37.01
N ALA A 887 56.13 35.13 38.04
CA ALA A 887 55.87 34.23 39.16
C ALA A 887 55.11 34.99 40.25
N PHE A 888 53.97 34.44 40.70
CA PHE A 888 53.09 35.08 41.71
C PHE A 888 53.59 34.93 43.16
N THR A 889 54.56 34.06 43.39
CA THR A 889 55.23 33.84 44.68
C THR A 889 56.72 33.69 44.43
N ALA A 890 57.53 34.00 45.46
CA ALA A 890 58.98 33.82 45.38
C ALA A 890 59.34 32.37 45.06
N MET A 891 60.47 32.16 44.38
CA MET A 891 61.07 30.82 44.16
C MET A 891 62.00 30.49 45.34
N PRO A 892 61.55 29.86 46.44
CA PRO A 892 62.39 29.67 47.63
C PRO A 892 63.62 28.80 47.36
N THR A 893 64.57 28.76 48.29
CA THR A 893 65.71 27.84 48.24
C THR A 893 65.31 26.36 48.18
N THR A 894 64.08 26.02 48.59
CA THR A 894 63.48 24.68 48.46
C THR A 894 62.88 24.42 47.07
N ALA A 895 62.75 25.45 46.23
CA ALA A 895 62.21 25.43 44.88
C ALA A 895 62.95 26.44 43.96
N PRO A 896 64.30 26.37 43.83
CA PRO A 896 65.07 27.35 43.07
C PRO A 896 64.95 27.14 41.57
N LEU A 897 65.27 28.16 40.78
CA LEU A 897 65.61 27.99 39.35
C LEU A 897 67.07 27.57 39.23
N ILE A 898 67.32 26.42 38.63
CA ILE A 898 68.65 25.88 38.33
C ILE A 898 68.82 25.82 36.83
N SER A 899 69.86 26.45 36.29
CA SER A 899 70.08 26.52 34.84
C SER A 899 71.55 26.69 34.44
N ASP A 900 71.92 26.25 33.24
CA ASP A 900 73.24 26.59 32.69
C ASP A 900 73.25 28.02 32.15
N ASN A 901 72.14 28.48 31.57
CA ASN A 901 72.02 29.83 31.03
C ASN A 901 70.62 30.44 31.27
N LEU A 902 70.58 31.66 31.81
CA LEU A 902 69.40 32.52 31.81
C LEU A 902 69.68 33.76 30.95
N ARG A 903 68.95 33.91 29.85
CA ARG A 903 69.08 35.04 28.92
C ARG A 903 67.79 35.83 28.85
N ILE A 904 67.85 37.13 29.12
CA ILE A 904 66.69 38.03 29.10
C ILE A 904 66.95 39.12 28.06
N TYR A 905 66.09 39.22 27.05
CA TYR A 905 66.28 40.05 25.86
C TYR A 905 65.21 41.15 25.71
N SER A 906 65.52 42.22 24.98
CA SER A 906 64.55 43.11 24.28
C SER A 906 63.24 43.44 25.02
N THR A 907 63.27 44.37 25.99
CA THR A 907 62.10 44.82 26.78
C THR A 907 61.35 43.73 27.56
N ALA A 908 61.83 42.49 27.53
CA ALA A 908 61.30 41.39 28.34
C ALA A 908 61.26 41.75 29.81
N VAL A 909 60.32 41.14 30.53
CA VAL A 909 60.25 41.23 31.99
C VAL A 909 60.21 39.83 32.54
N PHE A 910 61.22 39.46 33.33
CA PHE A 910 61.18 38.31 34.21
C PHE A 910 60.92 38.79 35.65
N ASP A 911 59.67 38.69 36.06
CA ASP A 911 59.18 39.06 37.38
C ASP A 911 59.08 37.83 38.28
N ILE A 912 59.90 37.76 39.31
CA ILE A 912 59.90 36.69 40.30
C ILE A 912 59.49 37.28 41.65
N ASP A 913 58.18 37.49 41.78
CA ASP A 913 57.52 38.01 42.99
C ASP A 913 57.89 39.46 43.35
N PHE A 914 57.90 40.35 42.38
CA PHE A 914 58.27 41.76 42.57
C PHE A 914 57.26 42.55 43.43
N ARG A 915 55.99 42.13 43.47
CA ARG A 915 54.89 42.83 44.16
C ARG A 915 54.08 41.96 45.13
N GLY A 916 54.46 40.71 45.38
CA GLY A 916 53.70 39.87 46.29
C GLY A 916 53.79 40.31 47.75
N PRO A 917 52.75 40.09 48.54
CA PRO A 917 52.85 40.19 50.00
C PRO A 917 53.87 39.14 50.49
N PRO A 918 54.84 39.50 51.35
CA PRO A 918 55.89 38.59 51.76
C PRO A 918 55.31 37.37 52.48
N GLY A 919 55.71 36.16 52.05
CA GLY A 919 55.42 34.93 52.78
C GLY A 919 56.09 34.94 54.15
N GLU A 920 55.31 34.75 55.22
CA GLU A 920 55.82 34.77 56.60
C GLU A 920 56.69 33.55 56.89
N THR A 921 57.97 33.79 57.21
CA THR A 921 58.75 32.83 58.00
C THR A 921 59.12 33.49 59.33
N GLY A 922 59.27 32.72 60.39
CA GLY A 922 59.60 33.24 61.72
C GLY A 922 60.93 34.00 61.83
N GLU A 923 61.73 34.08 60.76
CA GLU A 923 63.06 34.72 60.72
C GLU A 923 63.30 35.70 59.55
N GLY A 924 62.36 35.91 58.61
CA GLY A 924 62.52 36.87 57.51
C GLY A 924 61.61 36.66 56.28
N ALA A 925 61.89 37.38 55.19
CA ALA A 925 61.21 37.24 53.90
C ALA A 925 61.77 36.06 53.07
N THR A 926 60.91 35.36 52.33
CA THR A 926 61.33 34.26 51.45
C THR A 926 62.04 34.82 50.21
N ASN A 927 63.30 34.42 49.97
CA ASN A 927 64.06 34.86 48.79
C ASN A 927 63.70 34.07 47.54
N SER A 928 63.54 34.74 46.40
CA SER A 928 63.62 34.11 45.09
C SER A 928 65.06 33.67 44.84
N THR A 929 65.30 32.39 44.53
CA THR A 929 66.63 31.77 44.45
C THR A 929 66.93 31.34 43.03
N LEU A 930 68.01 31.89 42.46
CA LEU A 930 68.55 31.55 41.14
C LEU A 930 69.93 30.89 41.31
N LEU A 931 70.08 29.66 40.84
CA LEU A 931 71.34 28.91 40.80
C LEU A 931 71.69 28.68 39.33
N VAL A 932 72.29 29.68 38.68
CA VAL A 932 72.42 29.71 37.22
C VAL A 932 73.86 30.01 36.82
N ASN A 933 74.51 29.16 36.03
CA ASN A 933 75.93 29.37 35.68
C ASN A 933 76.14 30.70 34.96
N ASN A 934 75.34 31.01 33.93
CA ASN A 934 75.47 32.26 33.16
C ASN A 934 74.16 33.05 33.11
N ILE A 935 74.12 34.25 33.67
CA ILE A 935 72.97 35.17 33.58
C ILE A 935 73.31 36.33 32.65
N HIS A 936 72.56 36.47 31.55
CA HIS A 936 72.73 37.54 30.56
C HIS A 936 71.44 38.36 30.43
N ILE A 937 71.46 39.62 30.86
CA ILE A 937 70.34 40.55 30.75
C ILE A 937 70.69 41.60 29.69
N THR A 938 70.18 41.43 28.46
CA THR A 938 70.44 42.33 27.33
C THR A 938 69.17 43.08 26.97
N ASP A 939 69.03 44.31 27.48
CA ASP A 939 67.91 45.21 27.20
C ASP A 939 66.53 44.77 27.75
N GLY A 940 66.49 43.75 28.61
CA GLY A 940 65.31 43.32 29.38
C GLY A 940 65.42 43.61 30.87
N THR A 941 64.42 43.20 31.65
CA THR A 941 64.31 43.44 33.09
C THR A 941 64.16 42.13 33.87
N LEU A 942 65.09 41.85 34.79
CA LEU A 942 64.89 40.89 35.89
C LEU A 942 64.43 41.66 37.12
N GLN A 943 63.26 41.34 37.65
CA GLN A 943 62.72 41.99 38.84
C GLN A 943 62.26 40.99 39.89
N ALA A 944 62.53 41.27 41.17
CA ALA A 944 62.17 40.40 42.28
C ALA A 944 61.91 41.19 43.57
N GLY A 945 61.08 40.65 44.46
CA GLY A 945 60.84 41.21 45.80
C GLY A 945 62.06 41.03 46.70
N SER A 946 62.62 39.82 46.76
CA SER A 946 63.90 39.49 47.39
C SER A 946 64.62 38.42 46.56
N LEU A 947 65.96 38.46 46.47
CA LEU A 947 66.71 37.69 45.47
C LEU A 947 68.04 37.15 46.01
N TRP A 948 68.23 35.84 45.89
CA TRP A 948 69.50 35.13 46.10
C TRP A 948 69.99 34.62 44.75
N ILE A 949 71.22 34.93 44.35
CA ILE A 949 71.82 34.44 43.11
C ILE A 949 73.14 33.74 43.41
N GLU A 950 73.32 32.55 42.84
CA GLU A 950 74.60 31.87 42.70
C GLU A 950 74.86 31.65 41.21
N ALA A 951 75.93 32.23 40.68
CA ALA A 951 76.26 32.21 39.25
C ALA A 951 77.77 32.30 39.02
N ASP A 952 78.26 31.67 37.94
CA ASP A 952 79.65 31.79 37.50
C ASP A 952 79.89 33.13 36.78
N ASP A 953 78.91 33.59 35.99
CA ASP A 953 78.93 34.89 35.30
C ASP A 953 77.55 35.57 35.31
N ILE A 954 77.54 36.88 35.57
CA ILE A 954 76.36 37.75 35.49
C ILE A 954 76.72 38.98 34.66
N THR A 955 76.17 39.03 33.45
CA THR A 955 76.33 40.15 32.53
C THR A 955 75.02 40.92 32.38
N VAL A 956 75.03 42.20 32.77
CA VAL A 956 73.93 43.14 32.51
C VAL A 956 74.37 44.12 31.43
N GLY A 957 73.78 43.97 30.24
CA GLY A 957 74.08 44.76 29.04
C GLY A 957 73.53 46.18 29.08
N ASN A 958 73.84 46.97 28.04
CA ASN A 958 73.54 48.39 27.98
C ASN A 958 72.05 48.69 27.70
N GLY A 959 71.24 48.66 28.75
CA GLY A 959 69.77 48.76 28.69
C GLY A 959 69.07 47.67 29.51
N GLY A 960 69.83 46.64 29.92
CA GLY A 960 69.35 45.62 30.86
C GLY A 960 69.17 46.16 32.27
N VAL A 961 68.17 45.67 32.99
CA VAL A 961 67.82 46.11 34.34
C VAL A 961 67.69 44.90 35.27
N LEU A 962 68.43 44.91 36.37
CA LEU A 962 68.21 44.02 37.52
C LEU A 962 67.65 44.86 38.67
N THR A 963 66.39 44.62 39.05
CA THR A 963 65.69 45.42 40.06
C THR A 963 65.20 44.55 41.21
N VAL A 964 65.69 44.81 42.41
CA VAL A 964 65.22 44.17 43.65
C VAL A 964 64.70 45.26 44.57
N VAL A 965 63.38 45.33 44.77
CA VAL A 965 62.75 46.49 45.46
C VAL A 965 62.44 46.23 46.93
N GLY A 966 62.38 44.97 47.38
CA GLY A 966 62.01 44.65 48.76
C GLY A 966 60.54 45.00 49.02
N GLY A 967 59.70 43.98 49.22
CA GLY A 967 58.43 44.18 49.91
C GLY A 967 58.73 44.53 51.37
N GLY A 968 58.88 45.82 51.69
CA GLY A 968 59.17 46.25 53.05
C GLY A 968 58.04 45.86 54.00
N HIS A 969 58.35 45.11 55.07
CA HIS A 969 57.54 45.15 56.28
C HIS A 969 58.40 45.07 57.56
N LEU A 970 58.07 45.97 58.49
CA LEU A 970 58.49 46.18 59.88
C LEU A 970 59.75 45.43 60.38
N SER A 971 60.79 46.23 60.70
CA SER A 971 62.06 45.92 61.39
C SER A 971 63.22 45.44 60.50
N ASP A 972 64.04 46.40 60.05
CA ASP A 972 65.47 46.33 59.69
C ASP A 972 66.04 45.14 58.88
N GLN A 973 65.21 44.29 58.27
CA GLN A 973 65.64 43.26 57.32
C GLN A 973 65.34 43.73 55.90
N GLY A 974 66.21 44.60 55.37
CA GLY A 974 66.18 45.03 53.97
C GLY A 974 66.44 43.88 52.99
N PRO A 975 66.31 44.13 51.66
CA PRO A 975 66.53 43.11 50.63
C PRO A 975 67.89 42.43 50.84
N VAL A 976 67.90 41.11 51.03
CA VAL A 976 69.13 40.33 51.15
C VAL A 976 69.56 39.92 49.74
N GLY A 977 70.11 40.87 49.00
CA GLY A 977 70.86 40.57 47.78
C GLY A 977 72.21 39.99 48.16
N LYS A 978 72.34 38.66 48.13
CA LYS A 978 73.63 37.99 48.31
C LYS A 978 74.09 37.45 46.96
N LEU A 979 75.08 38.13 46.37
CA LEU A 979 75.87 37.66 45.23
C LEU A 979 77.12 36.98 45.80
N LEU A 980 77.35 35.72 45.46
CA LEU A 980 78.54 34.95 45.82
C LEU A 980 79.43 34.73 44.61
#